data_AF-A0A7S2XQL3-F1
#
_entry.id   AF-A0A7S2XQL3-F1
#
_cell.length_a   1.000
_cell.length_b   1.000
_cell.length_c   1.000
_cell.angle_alpha   90.00
_cell.angle_beta   90.00
_cell.angle_gamma   90.00
#
_symmetry.space_group_name_H-M   'P 1'
#
loop_
_entity.id
_entity.type
_entity.pdbx_description
1 polymer ?
#
loop_
_entity_poly.entity_id
_entity_poly.type
_entity_poly.pdbx_seq_one_letter_code
_entity_poly.pdbx_strand_id
1 'polypeptide(L)'
;MFGSFQRPVGAAADVRELEYVASLHQSGVKLRTDGTISAADVRVFLKSRHGIDISADHAIDIVQGLTGTKQHVISTAIPSQILPVVEPEPQKSQSQSNSQSQADNGENYDADDDEPPMGESSMTIRWEKSSKGAPEMDDENPLEALNELLKENVQKIPLPDTSTQDENNNLGDALNDLHMGVKKEWKRNAKRVKLRTHWQHQSLDPHQKRKGLRGASKPKAPPKKEDVTFMDLTQLVSVLLIPTLMKLTSRRFSLEVARDVRTKYRRNGKFYINILFKLWAYLKFPYTLVLRYRERRRLEEQAALRPGPDTLVRDILQILLEGVQENEDEESISSSKMSGSINNNNSGSRPLPQAVVTDSLVRSLLEQNNQFDAAADEFLIHKMVEAAGGYGAILDESSFARALTSDVTKWSVGREDEATDIFEDIYGFKVVDSNENGGTKTPSTHAKPSHVPDDKGGNGDNDNDVEEAGFDGMESFYSAESSCSDESRNGRNNWDFHSKSRNALSFRIPKFTRTATFIDYASDNYRDVGLVISIFMFFIILVAFFVFVINYMDALTIDCDQSMKCTLANTMFTYATLAILLSIGGIVIVAPISLGNHPYVRTPALPLYSLSVLAIYTLVPLFIYLWYVSGIPHDESGKLDQLEKDMQALPIRTMVVLFVICSIFTTYGLLKVLVSTLIPKDWLGNKPKLKSFFQPKILFRTGEIKRAGTVKLNNMVMNAFKLHNRKAKGADAEQEVMANFIIRGESLESTGGLFWTWKRIFNRDLFKFEGVWLHSRFVVGQIGQIITVILIFIFFAFFTRECVISAENTRQRLIDDGASDYILAWVPESWTIYGSCIIGSFVASVVGVTLILLYAPNTISTILKLRSGVIPSLHDPHFQKYRVSTDMIYYNLGSMVYALIGSVGLFFILIGGLLFLLFYAQTTYYMQLLVAWGIGTGVMIGLKTIILMFCRAYYYKVFYRSHPWKANITALAMECWHIGLGSGVMLGRLTQFLLAAAFWIGRIDSSFLSSEVVLFGYAFDYAPITYRKELLVHDAHRHPIMERLLCMYLMRLKYGKTFSSDAGAAWRILFVLTLMPWLLKHRQGKIKGDDDEDSDDESDYFQFTSRKMPQI
;
A
#
# COMPACT_ATOMS: atom_id res chain seq x y z
N MET A 1 -8.55 12.41 11.73
CA MET A 1 -8.87 13.52 10.81
C MET A 1 -8.51 13.14 9.38
N PHE A 2 -7.23 13.08 8.98
CA PHE A 2 -6.88 12.68 7.62
C PHE A 2 -6.93 11.16 7.42
N GLY A 3 -7.81 10.68 6.54
CA GLY A 3 -7.86 9.28 6.09
C GLY A 3 -8.62 8.29 6.97
N SER A 4 -9.39 8.75 7.96
CA SER A 4 -10.33 7.88 8.68
C SER A 4 -11.59 7.64 7.86
N PHE A 5 -12.12 6.42 7.86
CA PHE A 5 -13.36 6.08 7.19
C PHE A 5 -14.17 5.10 8.06
N GLN A 6 -15.48 5.02 7.79
CA GLN A 6 -16.35 4.03 8.40
C GLN A 6 -16.19 2.72 7.60
N ARG A 7 -15.59 1.70 8.22
CA ARG A 7 -15.42 0.38 7.62
C ARG A 7 -16.62 -0.48 8.00
N PRO A 8 -17.32 -1.08 7.03
CA PRO A 8 -18.33 -2.09 7.35
C PRO A 8 -17.63 -3.32 7.95
N VAL A 9 -18.21 -3.87 9.02
CA VAL A 9 -17.79 -5.09 9.69
C VAL A 9 -19.03 -5.94 10.00
N GLY A 10 -18.87 -7.27 10.00
CA GLY A 10 -19.97 -8.23 10.09
C GLY A 10 -20.10 -9.06 8.80
N ALA A 11 -21.15 -9.87 8.73
CA ALA A 11 -21.33 -10.85 7.64
C ALA A 11 -21.37 -10.22 6.24
N ALA A 12 -21.96 -9.04 6.09
CA ALA A 12 -21.99 -8.32 4.81
C ALA A 12 -20.58 -7.88 4.36
N ALA A 13 -19.75 -7.41 5.29
CA ALA A 13 -18.36 -7.06 4.99
C ALA A 13 -17.52 -8.30 4.67
N ASP A 14 -17.81 -9.43 5.33
CA ASP A 14 -17.17 -10.71 5.06
C ASP A 14 -17.45 -11.20 3.64
N VAL A 15 -18.70 -11.11 3.18
CA VAL A 15 -19.08 -11.43 1.79
C VAL A 15 -18.36 -10.51 0.79
N ARG A 16 -18.30 -9.20 1.06
CA ARG A 16 -17.55 -8.26 0.21
C ARG A 16 -16.05 -8.57 0.17
N GLU A 17 -15.47 -9.05 1.28
CA GLU A 17 -14.07 -9.50 1.31
C GLU A 17 -13.89 -10.77 0.45
N LEU A 18 -14.83 -11.70 0.46
CA LEU A 18 -14.81 -12.89 -0.39
C LEU A 18 -14.98 -12.54 -1.88
N GLU A 19 -15.88 -11.63 -2.23
CA GLU A 19 -16.03 -11.10 -3.60
C GLU A 19 -14.72 -10.44 -4.07
N TYR A 20 -14.08 -9.65 -3.19
CA TYR A 20 -12.78 -9.06 -3.48
C TYR A 20 -11.71 -10.14 -3.71
N VAL A 21 -11.61 -11.15 -2.85
CA VAL A 21 -10.68 -12.28 -3.02
C VAL A 21 -10.93 -13.03 -4.32
N ALA A 22 -12.19 -13.31 -4.67
CA ALA A 22 -12.54 -13.92 -5.93
C ALA A 22 -12.09 -13.06 -7.12
N SER A 23 -12.33 -11.76 -7.09
CA SER A 23 -11.92 -10.83 -8.15
C SER A 23 -10.40 -10.77 -8.34
N LEU A 24 -9.62 -10.93 -7.27
CA LEU A 24 -8.15 -11.01 -7.32
C LEU A 24 -7.66 -12.35 -7.88
N HIS A 25 -8.39 -13.44 -7.61
CA HIS A 25 -8.00 -14.78 -8.03
C HIS A 25 -8.25 -15.02 -9.53
N GLN A 26 -9.28 -14.41 -10.11
CA GLN A 26 -9.59 -14.57 -11.53
C GLN A 26 -8.42 -14.06 -12.40
N SER A 27 -8.09 -14.81 -13.44
CA SER A 27 -7.03 -14.51 -14.42
C SER A 27 -7.56 -14.01 -15.75
N GLY A 28 -8.84 -14.24 -16.03
CA GLY A 28 -9.51 -13.75 -17.23
C GLY A 28 -9.47 -12.23 -17.33
N VAL A 29 -9.39 -11.72 -18.56
CA VAL A 29 -9.44 -10.28 -18.85
C VAL A 29 -10.71 -9.73 -18.22
N LYS A 30 -11.89 -10.08 -18.73
CA LYS A 30 -13.19 -9.74 -18.13
C LYS A 30 -13.39 -10.50 -16.80
N LEU A 31 -13.75 -9.80 -15.74
CA LEU A 31 -14.19 -10.41 -14.49
C LEU A 31 -15.48 -11.21 -14.72
N ARG A 32 -15.52 -12.43 -14.20
CA ARG A 32 -16.76 -13.19 -14.08
C ARG A 32 -17.50 -12.69 -12.86
N THR A 33 -18.63 -12.01 -13.08
CA THR A 33 -19.44 -11.34 -12.06
C THR A 33 -20.06 -12.31 -11.06
N ASP A 34 -20.10 -13.60 -11.38
CA ASP A 34 -20.53 -14.68 -10.49
C ASP A 34 -19.47 -15.07 -9.44
N GLY A 35 -18.26 -14.52 -9.52
CA GLY A 35 -17.17 -14.81 -8.59
C GLY A 35 -16.53 -16.19 -8.80
N THR A 36 -16.86 -16.91 -9.88
CA THR A 36 -16.32 -18.24 -10.14
C THR A 36 -14.80 -18.21 -10.35
N ILE A 37 -14.12 -19.27 -9.92
CA ILE A 37 -12.67 -19.49 -10.11
C ILE A 37 -12.51 -20.76 -10.94
N SER A 38 -11.82 -20.66 -12.08
CA SER A 38 -11.58 -21.77 -12.99
C SER A 38 -10.23 -22.45 -12.70
N ALA A 39 -10.05 -23.66 -13.22
CA ALA A 39 -8.76 -24.35 -13.17
C ALA A 39 -7.62 -23.53 -13.81
N ALA A 40 -7.92 -22.75 -14.86
CA ALA A 40 -6.95 -21.85 -15.48
C ALA A 40 -6.44 -20.79 -14.50
N ASP A 41 -7.32 -20.24 -13.65
CA ASP A 41 -6.92 -19.26 -12.63
C ASP A 41 -6.01 -19.86 -11.58
N VAL A 42 -6.32 -21.07 -11.10
CA VAL A 42 -5.49 -21.80 -10.13
C VAL A 42 -4.10 -22.08 -10.71
N ARG A 43 -4.05 -22.50 -11.98
CA ARG A 43 -2.78 -22.71 -12.69
C ARG A 43 -1.97 -21.42 -12.81
N VAL A 44 -2.59 -20.32 -13.26
CA VAL A 44 -1.92 -19.01 -13.40
C VAL A 44 -1.45 -18.50 -12.05
N PHE A 45 -2.26 -18.65 -11.00
CA PHE A 45 -1.92 -18.25 -9.65
C PHE A 45 -0.71 -19.02 -9.12
N LEU A 46 -0.70 -20.36 -9.20
CA LEU A 46 0.43 -21.21 -8.79
C LEU A 46 1.71 -20.90 -9.59
N LYS A 47 1.57 -20.66 -10.90
CA LYS A 47 2.69 -20.30 -11.78
C LYS A 47 3.26 -18.92 -11.44
N SER A 48 2.41 -17.90 -11.30
CA SER A 48 2.84 -16.53 -10.97
C SER A 48 3.49 -16.48 -9.59
N ARG A 49 2.88 -17.13 -8.61
CA ARG A 49 3.27 -17.03 -7.21
C ARG A 49 4.48 -17.89 -6.86
N HIS A 50 4.58 -19.06 -7.46
CA HIS A 50 5.49 -20.10 -7.03
C HIS A 50 6.27 -20.74 -8.18
N GLY A 51 6.11 -20.29 -9.42
CA GLY A 51 6.80 -20.86 -10.58
C GLY A 51 6.45 -22.34 -10.83
N ILE A 52 5.35 -22.83 -10.24
CA ILE A 52 4.86 -24.20 -10.41
C ILE A 52 3.93 -24.19 -11.63
N ASP A 53 4.40 -24.72 -12.75
CA ASP A 53 3.55 -24.97 -13.90
C ASP A 53 2.89 -26.36 -13.75
N ILE A 54 1.57 -26.39 -13.67
CA ILE A 54 0.76 -27.61 -13.59
C ILE A 54 -0.07 -27.77 -14.86
N SER A 55 -0.40 -29.02 -15.22
CA SER A 55 -1.34 -29.27 -16.33
C SER A 55 -2.75 -28.77 -15.99
N ALA A 56 -3.56 -28.54 -17.03
CA ALA A 56 -4.98 -28.20 -16.84
C ALA A 56 -5.71 -29.29 -16.02
N ASP A 57 -5.43 -30.56 -16.29
CA ASP A 57 -6.05 -31.70 -15.57
C ASP A 57 -5.71 -31.70 -14.08
N HIS A 58 -4.46 -31.38 -13.71
CA HIS A 58 -4.10 -31.25 -12.30
C HIS A 58 -4.77 -30.06 -11.65
N ALA A 59 -4.91 -28.94 -12.37
CA ALA A 59 -5.63 -27.79 -11.85
C ALA A 59 -7.13 -28.11 -11.66
N ILE A 60 -7.73 -28.89 -12.58
CA ILE A 60 -9.09 -29.41 -12.45
C ILE A 60 -9.19 -30.34 -11.23
N ASP A 61 -8.28 -31.29 -11.05
CA ASP A 61 -8.27 -32.18 -9.87
C ASP A 61 -8.13 -31.40 -8.55
N ILE A 62 -7.35 -30.32 -8.53
CA ILE A 62 -7.25 -29.44 -7.37
C ILE A 62 -8.60 -28.80 -7.07
N VAL A 63 -9.24 -28.19 -8.09
CA VAL A 63 -10.54 -27.53 -7.92
C VAL A 63 -11.59 -28.55 -7.49
N GLN A 64 -11.74 -29.66 -8.23
CA GLN A 64 -12.71 -30.72 -7.94
C GLN A 64 -12.50 -31.34 -6.56
N GLY A 65 -11.25 -31.61 -6.18
CA GLY A 65 -10.93 -32.18 -4.88
C GLY A 65 -11.27 -31.24 -3.71
N LEU A 66 -11.14 -29.93 -3.90
CA LEU A 66 -11.47 -28.94 -2.86
C LEU A 66 -12.96 -28.58 -2.84
N THR A 67 -13.63 -28.62 -3.98
CA THR A 67 -15.06 -28.29 -4.11
C THR A 67 -15.97 -29.52 -4.01
N GLY A 68 -15.44 -30.74 -3.93
CA GLY A 68 -16.25 -31.97 -3.84
C GLY A 68 -17.15 -32.26 -5.04
N THR A 69 -17.13 -31.40 -6.07
CA THR A 69 -17.97 -31.54 -7.26
C THR A 69 -17.20 -32.31 -8.32
N LYS A 70 -17.64 -33.54 -8.61
CA LYS A 70 -17.32 -34.16 -9.89
C LYS A 70 -18.10 -33.39 -10.95
N GLN A 71 -17.48 -32.43 -11.60
CA GLN A 71 -18.01 -32.02 -12.89
C GLN A 71 -17.95 -33.27 -13.77
N HIS A 72 -19.11 -33.78 -14.19
CA HIS A 72 -19.18 -34.58 -15.39
C HIS A 72 -18.61 -33.70 -16.48
N VAL A 73 -17.31 -33.86 -16.74
CA VAL A 73 -16.67 -33.26 -17.90
C VAL A 73 -17.36 -33.96 -19.05
N ILE A 74 -18.42 -33.34 -19.57
CA ILE A 74 -18.88 -33.60 -20.92
C ILE A 74 -17.65 -33.25 -21.73
N SER A 75 -16.92 -34.28 -22.13
CA SER A 75 -15.74 -34.18 -22.98
C SER A 75 -16.23 -33.72 -24.36
N THR A 76 -16.69 -32.47 -24.47
CA THR A 76 -16.68 -31.77 -25.74
C THR A 76 -15.20 -31.58 -26.06
N ALA A 77 -14.68 -32.52 -26.85
CA ALA A 77 -13.40 -32.37 -27.50
C ALA A 77 -13.45 -31.02 -28.21
N ILE A 78 -12.77 -30.02 -27.65
CA ILE A 78 -12.46 -28.79 -28.37
C ILE A 78 -11.64 -29.26 -29.57
N PRO A 79 -12.13 -29.14 -30.82
CA PRO A 79 -11.33 -29.52 -31.96
C PRO A 79 -10.10 -28.60 -31.96
N SER A 80 -8.93 -29.22 -31.85
CA SER A 80 -7.65 -28.56 -31.99
C SER A 80 -7.48 -28.07 -33.44
N GLN A 81 -8.16 -26.99 -33.81
CA GLN A 81 -7.87 -26.24 -35.02
C GLN A 81 -7.01 -25.02 -34.65
N ILE A 82 -5.71 -25.25 -34.75
CA ILE A 82 -4.66 -24.36 -35.28
C ILE A 82 -5.07 -22.87 -35.36
N LEU A 83 -4.76 -22.10 -34.32
CA LEU A 83 -4.36 -20.71 -34.45
C LEU A 83 -2.83 -20.69 -34.56
N PRO A 84 -2.22 -20.25 -35.68
CA PRO A 84 -0.78 -20.12 -35.76
C PRO A 84 -0.35 -18.98 -34.83
N VAL A 85 0.43 -19.34 -33.80
CA VAL A 85 1.24 -18.39 -33.04
C VAL A 85 2.30 -17.85 -33.99
N VAL A 86 2.11 -16.63 -34.48
CA VAL A 86 3.14 -15.87 -35.18
C VAL A 86 4.19 -15.45 -34.15
N GLU A 87 5.27 -16.21 -34.10
CA GLU A 87 6.50 -15.89 -33.38
C GLU A 87 7.40 -15.07 -34.35
N PRO A 88 7.78 -13.82 -34.04
CA PRO A 88 8.63 -13.06 -34.95
C PRO A 88 10.10 -13.49 -34.80
N GLU A 89 10.62 -14.23 -35.79
CA GLU A 89 12.07 -14.42 -35.96
C GLU A 89 12.72 -13.13 -36.53
N PRO A 90 13.95 -12.78 -36.10
CA PRO A 90 14.63 -11.57 -36.53
C PRO A 90 15.32 -11.78 -37.89
N GLN A 91 14.83 -11.12 -38.93
CA GLN A 91 15.53 -11.04 -40.21
C GLN A 91 16.77 -10.14 -40.12
N LYS A 92 17.94 -10.73 -40.37
CA LYS A 92 19.17 -10.02 -40.72
C LYS A 92 19.03 -9.43 -42.13
N SER A 93 19.01 -8.10 -42.23
CA SER A 93 19.20 -7.41 -43.50
C SER A 93 20.68 -7.07 -43.70
N GLN A 94 21.36 -7.85 -44.53
CA GLN A 94 22.50 -7.39 -45.34
C GLN A 94 21.94 -6.76 -46.62
N SER A 95 22.32 -5.53 -46.95
CA SER A 95 22.32 -5.06 -48.32
C SER A 95 23.45 -4.05 -48.52
N GLN A 96 24.44 -4.50 -49.30
CA GLN A 96 25.42 -3.65 -49.96
C GLN A 96 24.81 -3.11 -51.26
N SER A 97 25.00 -1.81 -51.45
CA SER A 97 25.21 -1.07 -52.71
C SER A 97 25.02 -1.82 -54.03
N ASN A 98 24.19 -1.27 -54.92
CA ASN A 98 24.72 -0.64 -56.13
C ASN A 98 23.72 0.27 -56.86
N SER A 99 24.30 1.34 -57.39
CA SER A 99 23.79 2.46 -58.16
C SER A 99 23.55 2.16 -59.66
N GLN A 100 22.57 2.82 -60.27
CA GLN A 100 22.53 3.43 -61.64
C GLN A 100 21.05 3.64 -62.03
N SER A 101 20.51 4.86 -62.12
CA SER A 101 20.69 5.98 -63.08
C SER A 101 19.66 5.96 -64.23
N GLN A 102 19.03 7.13 -64.45
CA GLN A 102 18.21 7.56 -65.60
C GLN A 102 16.83 6.93 -65.73
N ALA A 103 15.80 7.57 -66.27
CA ALA A 103 15.42 8.97 -66.53
C ALA A 103 14.00 8.86 -67.15
N ASP A 104 13.21 9.92 -66.99
CA ASP A 104 12.10 10.32 -67.86
C ASP A 104 10.76 9.54 -67.90
N ASN A 105 9.74 10.33 -67.51
CA ASN A 105 8.46 10.55 -68.18
C ASN A 105 7.28 9.60 -67.91
N GLY A 106 6.29 10.16 -67.20
CA GLY A 106 4.90 10.15 -67.65
C GLY A 106 3.99 9.16 -66.93
N GLU A 107 3.70 9.39 -65.65
CA GLU A 107 2.60 8.73 -64.95
C GLU A 107 1.25 9.35 -65.36
N ASN A 108 0.38 8.48 -65.87
CA ASN A 108 -1.05 8.65 -65.94
C ASN A 108 -1.64 7.26 -65.58
N TYR A 109 -2.75 7.27 -64.82
CA TYR A 109 -3.58 6.15 -64.31
C TYR A 109 -3.46 5.80 -62.82
N ASP A 110 -4.59 6.08 -62.15
CA ASP A 110 -5.38 5.24 -61.25
C ASP A 110 -4.78 4.80 -59.92
N ALA A 111 -5.15 5.55 -58.88
CA ALA A 111 -5.18 5.08 -57.50
C ALA A 111 -6.59 4.54 -57.21
N ASP A 112 -6.74 3.21 -57.22
CA ASP A 112 -7.78 2.49 -56.49
C ASP A 112 -7.13 1.91 -55.23
N ASP A 113 -7.19 2.66 -54.12
CA ASP A 113 -6.96 2.15 -52.77
C ASP A 113 -8.32 2.10 -52.06
N ASP A 114 -8.88 0.89 -51.97
CA ASP A 114 -10.01 0.55 -51.10
C ASP A 114 -9.53 0.51 -49.64
N GLU A 115 -9.61 1.64 -48.94
CA GLU A 115 -9.73 1.67 -47.47
C GLU A 115 -11.21 1.78 -47.07
N PRO A 116 -11.73 0.93 -46.17
CA PRO A 116 -13.12 1.01 -45.74
C PRO A 116 -13.36 2.20 -44.77
N PRO A 117 -14.50 2.91 -44.88
CA PRO A 117 -14.79 4.08 -44.07
C PRO A 117 -15.23 3.69 -42.65
N MET A 118 -14.47 4.15 -41.65
CA MET A 118 -14.93 4.19 -40.26
C MET A 118 -15.99 5.28 -40.11
N GLY A 119 -17.25 4.87 -40.08
CA GLY A 119 -18.42 5.73 -39.93
C GLY A 119 -18.42 6.50 -38.61
N GLU A 120 -18.58 7.82 -38.74
CA GLU A 120 -18.97 8.74 -37.68
C GLU A 120 -20.40 8.41 -37.22
N SER A 121 -20.57 8.10 -35.93
CA SER A 121 -21.88 8.15 -35.27
C SER A 121 -21.94 9.39 -34.38
N SER A 122 -22.60 10.43 -34.90
CA SER A 122 -22.96 11.63 -34.17
C SER A 122 -24.11 11.32 -33.20
N MET A 123 -23.78 11.05 -31.95
CA MET A 123 -24.77 10.86 -30.89
C MET A 123 -25.20 12.24 -30.35
N THR A 124 -26.32 12.75 -30.86
CA THR A 124 -27.00 13.94 -30.32
C THR A 124 -27.72 13.55 -29.03
N ILE A 125 -27.20 13.98 -27.88
CA ILE A 125 -27.81 13.73 -26.57
C ILE A 125 -28.97 14.72 -26.35
N ARG A 126 -30.19 14.17 -26.46
CA ARG A 126 -31.45 14.79 -26.09
C ARG A 126 -31.61 14.74 -24.56
N TRP A 127 -31.74 15.89 -23.92
CA TRP A 127 -32.04 16.00 -22.50
C TRP A 127 -33.54 15.75 -22.24
N GLU A 128 -33.90 14.60 -21.67
CA GLU A 128 -35.22 14.39 -21.07
C GLU A 128 -35.21 14.87 -19.61
N LYS A 129 -35.91 15.98 -19.35
CA LYS A 129 -36.31 16.39 -18.00
C LYS A 129 -37.73 15.89 -17.74
N SER A 130 -37.85 14.98 -16.78
CA SER A 130 -39.12 14.64 -16.15
C SER A 130 -39.43 15.64 -15.03
N SER A 131 -40.45 16.48 -15.23
CA SER A 131 -41.24 17.07 -14.14
C SER A 131 -42.65 17.36 -14.64
N LYS A 132 -43.63 16.67 -14.05
CA LYS A 132 -45.07 16.80 -14.31
C LYS A 132 -45.62 18.15 -13.80
N GLY A 133 -46.54 18.77 -14.56
CA GLY A 133 -47.69 19.51 -14.02
C GLY A 133 -47.98 20.95 -14.50
N ALA A 134 -48.56 21.09 -15.71
CA ALA A 134 -49.58 22.07 -16.22
C ALA A 134 -49.45 23.62 -16.03
N PRO A 135 -50.14 24.46 -16.83
CA PRO A 135 -50.65 24.33 -18.21
C PRO A 135 -50.03 25.37 -19.20
N GLU A 136 -50.23 25.13 -20.50
CA GLU A 136 -49.84 25.97 -21.64
C GLU A 136 -50.45 27.37 -21.62
N MET A 137 -49.66 28.37 -22.03
CA MET A 137 -50.09 29.66 -22.57
C MET A 137 -49.03 30.15 -23.57
N ASP A 138 -49.53 30.84 -24.60
CA ASP A 138 -48.98 30.94 -25.95
C ASP A 138 -47.69 31.74 -26.14
N ASP A 139 -47.07 31.46 -27.30
CA ASP A 139 -45.90 32.08 -27.90
C ASP A 139 -46.05 33.60 -28.13
N GLU A 140 -45.21 34.43 -27.51
CA GLU A 140 -44.87 35.77 -28.04
C GLU A 140 -43.40 36.15 -27.80
N ASN A 141 -42.84 36.79 -28.82
CA ASN A 141 -41.42 37.06 -29.09
C ASN A 141 -40.88 38.23 -28.24
N PRO A 142 -39.95 38.03 -27.29
CA PRO A 142 -39.55 39.06 -26.33
C PRO A 142 -38.54 40.10 -26.86
N LEU A 143 -38.19 40.04 -28.16
CA LEU A 143 -37.24 40.97 -28.79
C LEU A 143 -37.89 42.22 -29.40
N GLU A 144 -39.22 42.27 -29.48
CA GLU A 144 -39.95 43.41 -30.05
C GLU A 144 -40.47 44.38 -28.97
N ALA A 145 -40.81 43.88 -27.77
CA ALA A 145 -41.23 44.69 -26.63
C ALA A 145 -40.10 45.55 -26.00
N LEU A 146 -38.83 45.15 -26.17
CA LEU A 146 -37.68 45.90 -25.65
C LEU A 146 -37.31 47.10 -26.52
N ASN A 147 -37.69 47.08 -27.81
CA ASN A 147 -37.41 48.17 -28.76
C ASN A 147 -38.47 49.27 -28.76
N GLU A 148 -39.68 49.03 -28.23
CA GLU A 148 -40.68 50.09 -28.00
C GLU A 148 -40.47 50.83 -26.67
N LEU A 149 -40.03 50.17 -25.59
CA LEU A 149 -39.80 50.83 -24.30
C LEU A 149 -38.58 51.76 -24.27
N LEU A 150 -37.63 51.58 -25.19
CA LEU A 150 -36.46 52.46 -25.35
C LEU A 150 -36.73 53.70 -26.22
N LYS A 151 -37.91 53.80 -26.84
CA LYS A 151 -38.28 54.95 -27.69
C LYS A 151 -39.17 56.01 -27.02
N GLU A 152 -39.68 55.78 -25.81
CA GLU A 152 -40.75 56.64 -25.28
C GLU A 152 -40.45 57.55 -24.08
N ASN A 153 -39.21 57.72 -23.60
CA ASN A 153 -38.97 58.65 -22.48
C ASN A 153 -37.66 59.46 -22.51
N VAL A 154 -37.32 60.01 -23.68
CA VAL A 154 -36.41 61.15 -23.79
C VAL A 154 -37.15 62.32 -24.43
N GLN A 155 -37.79 63.15 -23.59
CA GLN A 155 -37.99 64.61 -23.74
C GLN A 155 -39.21 65.07 -22.91
N LYS A 156 -38.95 65.80 -21.82
CA LYS A 156 -39.66 67.05 -21.46
C LYS A 156 -39.05 67.73 -20.21
N ILE A 157 -38.74 69.00 -20.42
CA ILE A 157 -38.19 70.10 -19.60
C ILE A 157 -39.21 70.47 -18.48
N PRO A 158 -38.89 71.00 -17.26
CA PRO A 158 -38.27 72.33 -17.10
C PRO A 158 -37.42 72.67 -15.85
N LEU A 159 -36.50 73.63 -16.03
CA LEU A 159 -36.06 74.63 -15.04
C LEU A 159 -37.20 75.66 -14.85
N PRO A 160 -37.49 76.28 -13.68
CA PRO A 160 -36.52 77.17 -13.00
C PRO A 160 -36.65 77.39 -11.46
N ASP A 161 -35.59 78.00 -10.91
CA ASP A 161 -35.47 79.08 -9.91
C ASP A 161 -35.93 79.00 -8.43
N THR A 162 -34.90 79.21 -7.58
CA THR A 162 -34.77 80.11 -6.41
C THR A 162 -35.40 79.79 -5.04
N SER A 163 -34.51 79.90 -4.04
CA SER A 163 -34.65 80.56 -2.72
C SER A 163 -34.86 79.71 -1.46
N THR A 164 -34.30 80.24 -0.37
CA THR A 164 -34.28 79.80 1.06
C THR A 164 -33.26 78.69 1.36
N GLN A 165 -32.06 78.96 1.89
CA GLN A 165 -31.65 79.70 3.10
C GLN A 165 -32.04 78.97 4.39
N ASP A 166 -30.99 78.65 5.16
CA ASP A 166 -30.95 78.15 6.55
C ASP A 166 -31.17 76.65 6.80
N GLU A 167 -30.06 75.92 6.92
CA GLU A 167 -29.72 74.95 7.99
C GLU A 167 -28.56 74.04 7.54
N ASN A 168 -27.31 74.52 7.62
CA ASN A 168 -26.14 73.64 7.44
C ASN A 168 -24.83 74.18 8.06
N ASN A 169 -24.89 74.66 9.30
CA ASN A 169 -23.71 75.05 10.08
C ASN A 169 -23.56 74.23 11.38
N ASN A 170 -23.68 72.90 11.34
CA ASN A 170 -23.38 72.08 12.53
C ASN A 170 -22.81 70.67 12.27
N LEU A 171 -22.40 70.33 11.04
CA LEU A 171 -21.75 69.03 10.75
C LEU A 171 -20.23 69.13 10.56
N GLY A 172 -19.69 70.34 10.30
CA GLY A 172 -18.26 70.59 10.12
C GLY A 172 -17.46 70.59 11.43
N ASP A 173 -18.04 71.10 12.52
CA ASP A 173 -17.34 71.22 13.80
C ASP A 173 -17.31 69.89 14.58
N ALA A 174 -18.34 69.04 14.42
CA ALA A 174 -18.37 67.70 15.01
C ALA A 174 -17.31 66.75 14.40
N LEU A 175 -16.96 66.93 13.12
CA LEU A 175 -15.94 66.10 12.45
C LEU A 175 -14.51 66.53 12.82
N ASN A 176 -14.27 67.82 13.07
CA ASN A 176 -12.96 68.33 13.46
C ASN A 176 -12.61 68.01 14.92
N ASP A 177 -13.60 67.97 15.82
CA ASP A 177 -13.39 67.55 17.21
C ASP A 177 -13.10 66.05 17.36
N LEU A 178 -13.71 65.21 16.52
CA LEU A 178 -13.40 63.77 16.48
C LEU A 178 -11.97 63.50 15.97
N HIS A 179 -11.49 64.30 15.01
CA HIS A 179 -10.16 64.16 14.44
C HIS A 179 -9.05 64.64 15.41
N MET A 180 -9.33 65.62 16.26
CA MET A 180 -8.41 66.11 17.29
C MET A 180 -8.36 65.21 18.54
N GLY A 181 -9.46 64.52 18.87
CA GLY A 181 -9.53 63.54 19.96
C GLY A 181 -8.60 62.34 19.75
N VAL A 182 -8.64 61.73 18.56
CA VAL A 182 -7.85 60.54 18.22
C VAL A 182 -6.33 60.86 18.18
N LYS A 183 -5.95 62.06 17.74
CA LYS A 183 -4.54 62.50 17.68
C LYS A 183 -3.94 62.74 19.08
N LYS A 184 -4.76 63.11 20.07
CA LYS A 184 -4.35 63.33 21.47
C LYS A 184 -4.18 62.01 22.24
N GLU A 185 -4.95 60.99 21.91
CA GLU A 185 -4.89 59.67 22.54
C GLU A 185 -3.71 58.83 22.03
N TRP A 186 -3.37 58.96 20.74
CA TRP A 186 -2.19 58.33 20.15
C TRP A 186 -0.86 58.88 20.73
N LYS A 187 -0.78 60.21 20.98
CA LYS A 187 0.37 60.83 21.65
C LYS A 187 0.51 60.46 23.14
N ARG A 188 -0.59 60.07 23.81
CA ARG A 188 -0.55 59.56 25.20
C ARG A 188 -0.04 58.12 25.27
N ASN A 189 -0.39 57.27 24.30
CA ASN A 189 0.07 55.87 24.27
C ASN A 189 1.51 55.72 23.77
N ALA A 190 1.99 56.58 22.86
CA ALA A 190 3.40 56.61 22.46
C ALA A 190 4.37 57.01 23.60
N LYS A 191 3.88 57.70 24.65
CA LYS A 191 4.67 58.06 25.84
C LYS A 191 4.76 56.94 26.89
N ARG A 192 3.87 55.94 26.86
CA ARG A 192 3.86 54.82 27.84
C ARG A 192 4.70 53.62 27.43
N VAL A 193 5.14 53.54 26.17
CA VAL A 193 6.02 52.45 25.68
C VAL A 193 7.52 52.79 25.79
N LYS A 194 7.86 54.05 26.11
CA LYS A 194 9.25 54.52 26.22
C LYS A 194 9.87 54.44 27.63
N LEU A 195 9.30 53.61 28.52
CA LEU A 195 9.69 53.51 29.94
C LEU A 195 10.03 52.09 30.40
N ARG A 196 10.51 51.22 29.50
CA ARG A 196 10.94 49.86 29.87
C ARG A 196 12.11 49.31 29.04
N THR A 197 13.21 50.07 28.96
CA THR A 197 14.54 49.53 28.60
C THR A 197 15.64 50.43 29.16
N HIS A 198 16.10 50.15 30.37
CA HIS A 198 17.29 50.79 30.94
C HIS A 198 18.07 49.85 31.85
N TRP A 199 18.91 49.00 31.26
CA TRP A 199 20.12 48.31 31.77
C TRP A 199 20.79 47.82 30.46
N GLN A 200 22.05 48.05 30.09
CA GLN A 200 23.28 48.43 30.78
C GLN A 200 24.31 48.74 29.66
N HIS A 201 24.95 49.91 29.62
CA HIS A 201 26.40 50.05 29.34
C HIS A 201 26.85 51.52 29.46
N GLN A 202 27.89 51.68 30.27
CA GLN A 202 28.55 52.90 30.70
C GLN A 202 29.17 53.68 29.53
N SER A 203 28.85 54.97 29.43
CA SER A 203 29.65 55.97 28.73
C SER A 203 30.54 56.69 29.74
N LEU A 204 31.86 56.67 29.49
CA LEU A 204 32.85 57.47 30.20
C LEU A 204 32.84 58.92 29.71
N ASP A 205 33.07 59.81 30.67
CA ASP A 205 33.02 61.26 30.69
C ASP A 205 34.13 61.94 29.86
N PRO A 206 33.88 63.07 29.17
CA PRO A 206 34.92 63.89 28.56
C PRO A 206 35.02 65.27 29.23
N HIS A 207 36.07 65.50 30.04
CA HIS A 207 36.81 66.78 30.10
C HIS A 207 37.81 66.79 31.27
N GLN A 208 39.12 66.76 30.98
CA GLN A 208 40.07 67.66 31.64
C GLN A 208 41.38 67.83 30.86
N LYS A 209 41.97 69.00 31.07
CA LYS A 209 42.94 69.73 30.23
C LYS A 209 44.41 69.28 30.37
N ARG A 210 45.12 69.42 29.25
CA ARG A 210 46.48 69.99 29.02
C ARG A 210 47.77 69.31 29.56
N LYS A 211 48.78 69.43 28.67
CA LYS A 211 50.25 69.29 28.77
C LYS A 211 50.74 67.87 28.45
N GLY A 212 51.68 67.59 27.54
CA GLY A 212 52.52 68.37 26.64
C GLY A 212 53.58 67.42 26.02
N LEU A 213 54.32 67.91 25.03
CA LEU A 213 55.56 67.36 24.44
C LEU A 213 55.50 66.23 23.38
N ARG A 214 55.80 66.67 22.14
CA ARG A 214 56.80 66.18 21.16
C ARG A 214 57.04 64.67 21.02
N GLY A 215 56.93 64.18 19.77
CA GLY A 215 57.85 63.14 19.25
C GLY A 215 57.29 62.16 18.22
N ALA A 216 57.62 62.41 16.94
CA ALA A 216 58.00 61.45 15.90
C ALA A 216 57.15 60.18 15.60
N SER A 217 56.48 60.22 14.44
CA SER A 217 56.45 59.23 13.34
C SER A 217 56.51 57.71 13.63
N LYS A 218 55.47 56.98 13.17
CA LYS A 218 55.54 55.76 12.32
C LYS A 218 54.13 55.33 11.86
N PRO A 219 53.95 54.80 10.63
CA PRO A 219 52.63 54.42 10.11
C PRO A 219 52.16 53.08 10.72
N LYS A 220 50.92 53.06 11.22
CA LYS A 220 50.25 51.83 11.69
C LYS A 220 49.65 51.08 10.49
N ALA A 221 49.97 49.79 10.41
CA ALA A 221 49.37 48.83 9.49
C ALA A 221 47.83 48.75 9.67
N PRO A 222 47.07 48.41 8.61
CA PRO A 222 45.62 48.26 8.70
C PRO A 222 45.26 47.09 9.63
N PRO A 223 44.12 47.17 10.35
CA PRO A 223 43.72 46.12 11.27
C PRO A 223 43.38 44.85 10.48
N LYS A 224 43.96 43.73 10.91
CA LYS A 224 43.53 42.38 10.49
C LYS A 224 42.05 42.25 10.83
N LYS A 225 41.20 42.12 9.80
CA LYS A 225 39.87 41.54 9.96
C LYS A 225 40.08 40.13 10.52
N GLU A 226 39.60 39.88 11.72
CA GLU A 226 39.42 38.53 12.23
C GLU A 226 38.30 37.90 11.39
N ASP A 227 38.69 37.11 10.39
CA ASP A 227 37.78 36.16 9.76
C ASP A 227 37.35 35.18 10.86
N VAL A 228 36.14 35.40 11.39
CA VAL A 228 35.40 34.40 12.13
C VAL A 228 35.14 33.28 11.13
N THR A 229 36.02 32.28 11.10
CA THR A 229 35.84 31.06 10.35
C THR A 229 34.58 30.38 10.86
N PHE A 230 33.50 30.61 10.13
CA PHE A 230 32.19 30.04 10.38
C PHE A 230 32.33 28.53 10.20
N MET A 231 32.32 27.79 11.32
CA MET A 231 32.34 26.34 11.33
C MET A 231 31.30 25.80 10.35
N ASP A 232 31.77 24.96 9.43
CA ASP A 232 31.00 24.26 8.40
C ASP A 232 29.65 23.78 8.93
N LEU A 233 28.58 24.39 8.43
CA LEU A 233 27.20 23.93 8.65
C LEU A 233 27.05 22.46 8.19
N THR A 234 27.86 22.02 7.23
CA THR A 234 28.07 20.63 6.78
C THR A 234 28.65 19.73 7.86
N GLN A 235 29.58 20.21 8.70
CA GLN A 235 30.07 19.47 9.87
C GLN A 235 29.01 19.43 10.98
N LEU A 236 28.25 20.51 11.19
CA LEU A 236 27.17 20.53 12.17
C LEU A 236 26.01 19.58 11.78
N VAL A 237 25.65 19.54 10.50
CA VAL A 237 24.62 18.65 9.95
C VAL A 237 25.11 17.20 9.97
N SER A 238 26.35 16.90 9.58
CA SER A 238 26.88 15.52 9.69
C SER A 238 26.99 15.05 11.15
N VAL A 239 27.35 15.93 12.09
CA VAL A 239 27.45 15.59 13.52
C VAL A 239 26.08 15.47 14.21
N LEU A 240 25.03 16.16 13.75
CA LEU A 240 23.69 16.09 14.37
C LEU A 240 22.73 15.12 13.67
N LEU A 241 22.77 15.00 12.34
CA LEU A 241 21.82 14.18 11.59
C LEU A 241 22.20 12.69 11.64
N ILE A 242 23.50 12.36 11.56
CA ILE A 242 23.99 10.96 11.56
C ILE A 242 23.66 10.25 12.89
N PRO A 243 23.86 10.84 14.08
CA PRO A 243 23.48 10.19 15.34
C PRO A 243 21.96 10.09 15.55
N THR A 244 21.18 11.00 14.94
CA THR A 244 19.71 10.99 15.03
C THR A 244 19.11 9.91 14.14
N LEU A 245 19.66 9.72 12.94
CA LEU A 245 19.34 8.60 12.04
C LEU A 245 19.84 7.25 12.61
N MET A 246 21.00 7.22 13.27
CA MET A 246 21.49 6.03 13.99
C MET A 246 20.64 5.68 15.22
N LYS A 247 20.10 6.68 15.94
CA LYS A 247 19.15 6.48 17.05
C LYS A 247 17.82 5.85 16.60
N LEU A 248 17.38 6.14 15.38
CA LEU A 248 16.15 5.58 14.81
C LEU A 248 16.31 4.13 14.35
N THR A 249 17.54 3.69 14.05
CA THR A 249 17.80 2.38 13.42
C THR A 249 18.39 1.32 14.37
N SER A 250 19.00 1.69 15.51
CA SER A 250 19.61 0.71 16.43
C SER A 250 19.40 1.04 17.91
N ARG A 251 18.51 0.29 18.57
CA ARG A 251 18.29 0.37 20.03
C ARG A 251 19.47 -0.14 20.88
N ARG A 252 20.48 -0.79 20.29
CA ARG A 252 21.57 -1.45 21.05
C ARG A 252 22.92 -0.75 21.01
N PHE A 253 23.20 0.08 20.00
CA PHE A 253 24.48 0.80 19.89
C PHE A 253 24.58 2.05 20.79
N SER A 254 23.47 2.41 21.47
CA SER A 254 23.30 3.68 22.19
C SER A 254 24.01 3.76 23.55
N LEU A 255 24.60 2.70 24.08
CA LEU A 255 25.19 2.72 25.44
C LEU A 255 26.70 3.03 25.46
N GLU A 256 27.48 2.54 24.49
CA GLU A 256 28.92 2.87 24.38
C GLU A 256 29.14 4.30 23.88
N VAL A 257 28.48 4.70 22.79
CA VAL A 257 28.66 6.04 22.18
C VAL A 257 28.11 7.15 23.08
N ALA A 258 27.08 6.86 23.89
CA ALA A 258 26.56 7.82 24.86
C ALA A 258 27.49 8.05 26.06
N ARG A 259 28.43 7.14 26.34
CA ARG A 259 29.50 7.39 27.34
C ARG A 259 30.54 8.35 26.81
N ASP A 260 30.89 8.23 25.54
CA ASP A 260 31.99 9.00 24.93
C ASP A 260 31.56 10.42 24.48
N VAL A 261 30.29 10.59 24.08
CA VAL A 261 29.72 11.92 23.82
C VAL A 261 29.42 12.67 25.13
N ARG A 262 29.19 11.95 26.25
CA ARG A 262 28.89 12.52 27.57
C ARG A 262 30.11 13.19 28.22
N THR A 263 31.33 12.84 27.82
CA THR A 263 32.57 13.47 28.33
C THR A 263 32.96 14.73 27.56
N LYS A 264 32.55 14.89 26.29
CA LYS A 264 33.04 16.00 25.43
C LYS A 264 32.17 17.26 25.35
N TYR A 265 30.87 17.21 25.69
CA TYR A 265 29.97 18.38 25.59
C TYR A 265 29.29 18.74 26.92
N ARG A 266 30.01 19.49 27.76
CA ARG A 266 29.54 19.94 29.07
C ARG A 266 29.51 21.47 29.15
N ARG A 267 28.58 22.15 28.46
CA ARG A 267 27.95 23.35 29.04
C ARG A 267 26.60 23.84 28.48
N ASN A 268 26.28 23.85 27.18
CA ASN A 268 25.09 24.64 26.73
C ASN A 268 23.88 23.88 26.12
N GLY A 269 23.95 22.57 25.86
CA GLY A 269 22.84 21.82 25.22
C GLY A 269 21.84 21.12 26.16
N LYS A 270 22.05 21.16 27.48
CA LYS A 270 21.35 20.28 28.44
C LYS A 270 19.89 20.66 28.73
N PHE A 271 19.45 21.88 28.42
CA PHE A 271 18.11 22.33 28.86
C PHE A 271 17.00 21.85 27.91
N TYR A 272 17.14 22.08 26.60
CA TYR A 272 16.08 21.79 25.63
C TYR A 272 15.85 20.29 25.39
N ILE A 273 16.92 19.49 25.30
CA ILE A 273 16.80 18.04 25.08
C ILE A 273 16.19 17.34 26.29
N ASN A 274 16.49 17.80 27.51
CA ASN A 274 16.01 17.17 28.73
C ASN A 274 14.53 17.51 29.01
N ILE A 275 14.07 18.69 28.59
CA ILE A 275 12.65 19.06 28.61
C ILE A 275 11.87 18.23 27.58
N LEU A 276 12.35 18.11 26.34
CA LEU A 276 11.71 17.28 25.32
C LEU A 276 11.67 15.80 25.71
N PHE A 277 12.72 15.27 26.34
CA PHE A 277 12.75 13.89 26.83
C PHE A 277 11.79 13.67 28.01
N LYS A 278 11.72 14.63 28.95
CA LYS A 278 10.78 14.57 30.08
C LYS A 278 9.33 14.72 29.62
N LEU A 279 9.02 15.62 28.69
CA LEU A 279 7.67 15.76 28.12
C LEU A 279 7.24 14.50 27.35
N TRP A 280 8.15 13.93 26.54
CA TRP A 280 7.87 12.71 25.81
C TRP A 280 7.69 11.49 26.74
N ALA A 281 8.48 11.39 27.81
CA ALA A 281 8.34 10.34 28.82
C ALA A 281 7.03 10.47 29.64
N TYR A 282 6.67 11.70 30.06
CA TYR A 282 5.44 11.97 30.81
C TYR A 282 4.17 11.73 30.00
N LEU A 283 4.17 12.02 28.70
CA LEU A 283 3.02 11.76 27.82
C LEU A 283 2.87 10.28 27.47
N LYS A 284 3.97 9.52 27.42
CA LYS A 284 3.96 8.12 26.97
C LYS A 284 3.54 7.13 28.06
N PHE A 285 3.87 7.39 29.33
CA PHE A 285 3.68 6.43 30.41
C PHE A 285 2.20 6.18 30.81
N PRO A 286 1.36 7.21 31.05
CA PRO A 286 -0.05 6.97 31.43
C PRO A 286 -0.90 6.46 30.26
N TYR A 287 -0.65 6.92 29.03
CA TYR A 287 -1.43 6.52 27.85
C TYR A 287 -1.19 5.05 27.45
N THR A 288 0.03 4.54 27.60
CA THR A 288 0.35 3.14 27.27
C THR A 288 -0.23 2.14 28.28
N LEU A 289 -0.34 2.52 29.55
CA LEU A 289 -0.95 1.70 30.60
C LEU A 289 -2.47 1.57 30.42
N VAL A 290 -3.16 2.68 30.18
CA VAL A 290 -4.63 2.68 29.93
C VAL A 290 -4.98 1.88 28.68
N LEU A 291 -4.17 2.01 27.61
CA LEU A 291 -4.38 1.24 26.40
C LEU A 291 -4.13 -0.26 26.58
N ARG A 292 -3.04 -0.66 27.27
CA ARG A 292 -2.79 -2.07 27.57
C ARG A 292 -3.89 -2.69 28.41
N TYR A 293 -4.42 -1.95 29.39
CA TYR A 293 -5.54 -2.40 30.20
C TYR A 293 -6.81 -2.59 29.36
N ARG A 294 -7.16 -1.62 28.50
CA ARG A 294 -8.34 -1.69 27.63
C ARG A 294 -8.24 -2.79 26.57
N GLU A 295 -7.03 -3.06 26.08
CA GLU A 295 -6.74 -4.13 25.11
C GLU A 295 -6.76 -5.51 25.77
N ARG A 296 -6.19 -5.65 26.97
CA ARG A 296 -6.29 -6.89 27.75
C ARG A 296 -7.75 -7.23 28.06
N ARG A 297 -8.54 -6.23 28.48
CA ARG A 297 -9.97 -6.41 28.75
C ARG A 297 -10.76 -6.79 27.50
N ARG A 298 -10.46 -6.22 26.32
CA ARG A 298 -11.07 -6.63 25.05
C ARG A 298 -10.71 -8.07 24.66
N LEU A 299 -9.46 -8.48 24.88
CA LEU A 299 -9.02 -9.85 24.61
C LEU A 299 -9.66 -10.85 25.60
N GLU A 300 -9.80 -10.48 26.87
CA GLU A 300 -10.50 -11.26 27.90
C GLU A 300 -12.01 -11.33 27.61
N GLU A 301 -12.65 -10.22 27.22
CA GLU A 301 -14.07 -10.18 26.80
C GLU A 301 -14.29 -10.97 25.51
N GLN A 302 -13.38 -10.91 24.53
CA GLN A 302 -13.46 -11.72 23.31
C GLN A 302 -13.15 -13.20 23.57
N ALA A 303 -12.29 -13.53 24.53
CA ALA A 303 -12.04 -14.91 24.93
C ALA A 303 -13.24 -15.49 25.69
N ALA A 304 -13.90 -14.69 26.54
CA ALA A 304 -15.08 -15.07 27.31
C ALA A 304 -16.37 -15.16 26.47
N LEU A 305 -16.46 -14.46 25.34
CA LEU A 305 -17.60 -14.47 24.43
C LEU A 305 -17.44 -15.44 23.24
N ARG A 306 -16.34 -16.17 23.15
CA ARG A 306 -16.20 -17.23 22.15
C ARG A 306 -16.98 -18.44 22.65
N PRO A 307 -18.04 -18.88 21.94
CA PRO A 307 -18.53 -20.23 22.15
C PRO A 307 -17.34 -21.18 22.04
N GLY A 308 -17.23 -22.16 22.95
CA GLY A 308 -16.27 -23.24 22.77
C GLY A 308 -16.49 -23.85 21.38
N PRO A 309 -15.44 -24.27 20.65
CA PRO A 309 -15.57 -24.82 19.30
C PRO A 309 -16.66 -25.89 19.21
N ASP A 310 -16.83 -26.63 20.31
CA ASP A 310 -17.81 -27.68 20.51
C ASP A 310 -19.25 -27.21 20.32
N THR A 311 -19.59 -26.02 20.84
CA THR A 311 -20.95 -25.46 20.71
C THR A 311 -21.30 -25.05 19.28
N LEU A 312 -20.34 -24.57 18.49
CA LEU A 312 -20.61 -24.16 17.10
C LEU A 312 -20.96 -25.35 16.21
N VAL A 313 -20.16 -26.42 16.31
CA VAL A 313 -20.37 -27.65 15.52
C VAL A 313 -21.71 -28.27 15.89
N ARG A 314 -22.01 -28.32 17.19
CA ARG A 314 -23.29 -28.79 17.72
C ARG A 314 -24.47 -27.96 17.22
N ASP A 315 -24.38 -26.63 17.27
CA ASP A 315 -25.50 -25.76 16.88
C ASP A 315 -25.74 -25.80 15.35
N ILE A 316 -24.68 -25.91 14.55
CA ILE A 316 -24.82 -26.10 13.09
C ILE A 316 -25.40 -27.48 12.77
N LEU A 317 -24.95 -28.51 13.48
CA LEU A 317 -25.52 -29.85 13.34
C LEU A 317 -27.00 -29.88 13.75
N GLN A 318 -27.38 -29.12 14.77
CA GLN A 318 -28.76 -28.95 15.16
C GLN A 318 -29.59 -28.33 14.03
N ILE A 319 -29.10 -27.23 13.43
CA ILE A 319 -29.76 -26.58 12.29
C ILE A 319 -29.91 -27.54 11.10
N LEU A 320 -28.88 -28.36 10.83
CA LEU A 320 -28.92 -29.39 9.79
C LEU A 320 -30.02 -30.42 10.05
N LEU A 321 -30.08 -30.96 11.27
CA LEU A 321 -31.03 -32.01 11.64
C LEU A 321 -32.47 -31.51 11.74
N GLU A 322 -32.68 -30.29 12.25
CA GLU A 322 -34.01 -29.68 12.39
C GLU A 322 -34.72 -29.60 11.03
N GLY A 323 -34.03 -29.17 9.97
CA GLY A 323 -34.67 -29.07 8.66
C GLY A 323 -34.85 -30.40 7.92
N VAL A 324 -34.21 -31.50 8.37
CA VAL A 324 -34.58 -32.85 7.91
C VAL A 324 -35.88 -33.31 8.59
N GLN A 325 -36.01 -33.07 9.90
CA GLN A 325 -37.21 -33.44 10.66
C GLN A 325 -38.46 -32.70 10.16
N GLU A 326 -38.34 -31.42 9.82
CA GLU A 326 -39.46 -30.64 9.27
C GLU A 326 -40.01 -31.25 7.97
N ASN A 327 -39.13 -31.77 7.09
CA ASN A 327 -39.56 -32.41 5.84
C ASN A 327 -40.25 -33.78 6.10
N GLU A 328 -39.74 -34.58 7.05
CA GLU A 328 -40.38 -35.85 7.44
C GLU A 328 -41.75 -35.63 8.11
N ASP A 329 -41.85 -34.60 8.95
CA ASP A 329 -43.10 -34.22 9.60
C ASP A 329 -44.13 -33.72 8.57
N GLU A 330 -43.72 -32.94 7.56
CA GLU A 330 -44.63 -32.52 6.47
C GLU A 330 -45.16 -33.70 5.64
N GLU A 331 -44.32 -34.68 5.32
CA GLU A 331 -44.76 -35.91 4.65
C GLU A 331 -45.72 -36.73 5.53
N SER A 332 -45.46 -36.85 6.84
CA SER A 332 -46.34 -37.56 7.78
C SER A 332 -47.66 -36.82 8.08
N ILE A 333 -47.66 -35.49 8.06
CA ILE A 333 -48.87 -34.67 8.23
C ILE A 333 -49.72 -34.68 6.96
N SER A 334 -49.10 -34.75 5.78
CA SER A 334 -49.82 -34.93 4.52
C SER A 334 -50.58 -36.26 4.46
N SER A 335 -50.07 -37.30 5.15
CA SER A 335 -50.70 -38.62 5.25
C SER A 335 -51.65 -38.79 6.45
N SER A 336 -51.58 -37.93 7.49
CA SER A 336 -52.34 -38.09 8.74
C SER A 336 -53.36 -36.98 9.08
N LYS A 337 -53.86 -36.21 8.10
CA LYS A 337 -54.95 -35.23 8.30
C LYS A 337 -56.29 -35.89 8.73
N MET A 338 -56.37 -36.32 9.98
CA MET A 338 -57.61 -36.49 10.75
C MET A 338 -57.28 -36.62 12.25
N SER A 339 -57.79 -35.67 13.05
CA SER A 339 -57.92 -35.67 14.52
C SER A 339 -56.73 -35.19 15.38
N GLY A 340 -56.95 -34.06 16.07
CA GLY A 340 -56.40 -33.83 17.42
C GLY A 340 -55.58 -32.55 17.63
N SER A 341 -56.20 -31.53 18.25
CA SER A 341 -55.54 -30.32 18.75
C SER A 341 -54.79 -30.62 20.07
N ILE A 342 -53.48 -30.39 20.12
CA ILE A 342 -52.66 -30.58 21.35
C ILE A 342 -51.93 -29.27 21.70
N ASN A 343 -52.09 -28.85 22.96
CA ASN A 343 -51.46 -27.70 23.60
C ASN A 343 -49.97 -27.94 23.87
N ASN A 344 -49.07 -27.11 23.30
CA ASN A 344 -47.62 -27.14 23.53
C ASN A 344 -47.14 -25.87 24.26
N ASN A 345 -46.86 -25.95 25.57
CA ASN A 345 -46.30 -24.85 26.38
C ASN A 345 -45.04 -25.22 27.21
N ASN A 346 -44.43 -26.39 27.02
CA ASN A 346 -43.20 -26.76 27.75
C ASN A 346 -41.95 -26.60 26.87
N SER A 347 -41.28 -25.45 26.99
CA SER A 347 -40.03 -25.10 26.29
C SER A 347 -38.77 -25.65 26.96
N GLY A 348 -38.82 -26.85 27.52
CA GLY A 348 -37.62 -27.54 28.00
C GLY A 348 -36.74 -27.92 26.81
N SER A 349 -35.43 -27.64 26.88
CA SER A 349 -34.44 -28.00 25.86
C SER A 349 -34.59 -29.46 25.46
N ARG A 350 -35.15 -29.73 24.28
CA ARG A 350 -35.29 -31.10 23.76
C ARG A 350 -33.88 -31.67 23.57
N PRO A 351 -33.61 -32.91 24.05
CA PRO A 351 -32.36 -33.58 23.71
C PRO A 351 -32.26 -33.67 22.18
N LEU A 352 -31.06 -33.42 21.66
CA LEU A 352 -30.78 -33.53 20.22
C LEU A 352 -31.25 -34.90 19.73
N PRO A 353 -32.01 -34.98 18.63
CA PRO A 353 -32.36 -36.24 18.03
C PRO A 353 -31.08 -37.02 17.74
N GLN A 354 -30.95 -38.23 18.29
CA GLN A 354 -29.83 -39.11 17.96
C GLN A 354 -30.08 -39.70 16.58
N ALA A 355 -29.77 -38.94 15.54
CA ALA A 355 -29.86 -39.39 14.17
C ALA A 355 -28.72 -40.37 13.89
N VAL A 356 -29.05 -41.59 13.46
CA VAL A 356 -28.04 -42.55 13.01
C VAL A 356 -27.59 -42.15 11.61
N VAL A 357 -26.28 -42.09 11.37
CA VAL A 357 -25.71 -41.82 10.04
C VAL A 357 -26.08 -42.97 9.12
N THR A 358 -27.03 -42.72 8.22
CA THR A 358 -27.46 -43.62 7.14
C THR A 358 -27.29 -42.95 5.78
N ASP A 359 -27.25 -43.74 4.71
CA ASP A 359 -27.22 -43.22 3.34
C ASP A 359 -28.44 -42.32 3.05
N SER A 360 -29.61 -42.70 3.58
CA SER A 360 -30.84 -41.91 3.46
C SER A 360 -30.70 -40.55 4.13
N LEU A 361 -30.17 -40.49 5.36
CA LEU A 361 -29.96 -39.23 6.08
C LEU A 361 -29.00 -38.31 5.33
N VAL A 362 -27.86 -38.83 4.89
CA VAL A 362 -26.87 -38.05 4.14
C VAL A 362 -27.46 -37.54 2.82
N ARG A 363 -28.26 -38.37 2.13
CA ARG A 363 -28.98 -37.95 0.92
C ARG A 363 -29.95 -36.83 1.21
N SER A 364 -30.80 -36.97 2.22
CA SER A 364 -31.77 -35.94 2.61
C SER A 364 -31.09 -34.61 2.98
N LEU A 365 -29.96 -34.67 3.69
CA LEU A 365 -29.16 -33.48 4.02
C LEU A 365 -28.63 -32.78 2.76
N LEU A 366 -28.14 -33.55 1.78
CA LEU A 366 -27.66 -33.02 0.50
C LEU A 366 -28.81 -32.41 -0.32
N GLU A 367 -29.95 -33.09 -0.44
CA GLU A 367 -31.13 -32.62 -1.15
C GLU A 367 -31.70 -31.33 -0.55
N GLN A 368 -31.79 -31.27 0.78
CA GLN A 368 -32.22 -30.09 1.52
C GLN A 368 -31.34 -28.85 1.24
N ASN A 369 -30.04 -29.07 1.00
CA ASN A 369 -29.09 -28.01 0.66
C ASN A 369 -28.87 -27.87 -0.86
N ASN A 370 -29.84 -28.32 -1.67
CA ASN A 370 -29.84 -28.26 -3.14
C ASN A 370 -28.57 -28.87 -3.78
N GLN A 371 -28.06 -29.96 -3.21
CA GLN A 371 -26.91 -30.74 -3.72
C GLN A 371 -27.37 -32.01 -4.43
N PHE A 372 -28.34 -31.90 -5.34
CA PHE A 372 -28.97 -33.05 -6.01
C PHE A 372 -27.96 -33.96 -6.74
N ASP A 373 -26.93 -33.40 -7.40
CA ASP A 373 -25.91 -34.20 -8.08
C ASP A 373 -25.09 -35.06 -7.09
N ALA A 374 -24.77 -34.50 -5.92
CA ALA A 374 -24.07 -35.24 -4.87
C ALA A 374 -24.98 -36.27 -4.19
N ALA A 375 -26.26 -35.95 -4.06
CA ALA A 375 -27.30 -36.84 -3.54
C ALA A 375 -27.60 -38.01 -4.49
N ALA A 376 -27.35 -37.86 -5.79
CA ALA A 376 -27.49 -38.92 -6.78
C ALA A 376 -26.27 -39.87 -6.85
N ASP A 377 -25.10 -39.46 -6.35
CA ASP A 377 -23.89 -40.29 -6.33
C ASP A 377 -23.87 -41.20 -5.08
N GLU A 378 -24.46 -42.40 -5.23
CA GLU A 378 -24.50 -43.45 -4.19
C GLU A 378 -23.13 -43.75 -3.57
N PHE A 379 -22.08 -43.71 -4.40
CA PHE A 379 -20.72 -44.00 -3.95
C PHE A 379 -20.15 -42.85 -3.11
N LEU A 380 -20.47 -41.60 -3.45
CA LEU A 380 -20.13 -40.45 -2.63
C LEU A 380 -20.86 -40.50 -1.28
N ILE A 381 -22.16 -40.81 -1.27
CA ILE A 381 -22.95 -40.95 -0.04
C ILE A 381 -22.34 -42.00 0.88
N HIS A 382 -22.06 -43.20 0.36
CA HIS A 382 -21.43 -44.26 1.13
C HIS A 382 -20.10 -43.82 1.77
N LYS A 383 -19.27 -43.08 1.02
CA LYS A 383 -18.02 -42.51 1.54
C LYS A 383 -18.23 -41.40 2.56
N MET A 384 -19.29 -40.61 2.42
CA MET A 384 -19.67 -39.61 3.42
C MET A 384 -20.09 -40.27 4.74
N VAL A 385 -20.82 -41.37 4.68
CA VAL A 385 -21.16 -42.20 5.86
C VAL A 385 -19.91 -42.78 6.49
N GLU A 386 -19.01 -43.36 5.69
CA GLU A 386 -17.71 -43.87 6.17
C GLU A 386 -16.88 -42.78 6.86
N ALA A 387 -16.78 -41.59 6.25
CA ALA A 387 -16.06 -40.45 6.80
C ALA A 387 -16.61 -39.97 8.16
N ALA A 388 -17.92 -40.11 8.38
CA ALA A 388 -18.58 -39.77 9.64
C ALA A 388 -18.43 -40.85 10.73
N GLY A 389 -17.85 -42.01 10.42
CA GLY A 389 -17.65 -43.11 11.38
C GLY A 389 -18.27 -44.45 10.97
N GLY A 390 -18.86 -44.53 9.77
CA GLY A 390 -19.48 -45.74 9.24
C GLY A 390 -20.96 -45.91 9.62
N TYR A 391 -21.59 -46.94 9.06
CA TYR A 391 -22.99 -47.25 9.33
C TYR A 391 -23.23 -47.54 10.82
N GLY A 392 -24.29 -46.94 11.37
CA GLY A 392 -24.63 -47.09 12.78
C GLY A 392 -23.94 -46.07 13.70
N ALA A 393 -23.03 -45.24 13.19
CA ALA A 393 -22.53 -44.09 13.94
C ALA A 393 -23.68 -43.12 14.23
N ILE A 394 -23.73 -42.56 15.43
CA ILE A 394 -24.66 -41.48 15.76
C ILE A 394 -24.07 -40.19 15.20
N LEU A 395 -24.84 -39.42 14.43
CA LEU A 395 -24.44 -38.11 13.92
C LEU A 395 -24.49 -37.11 15.08
N ASP A 396 -23.44 -37.14 15.88
CA ASP A 396 -23.12 -36.22 16.96
C ASP A 396 -22.03 -35.21 16.56
N GLU A 397 -21.64 -34.35 17.48
CA GLU A 397 -20.60 -33.34 17.25
C GLU A 397 -19.26 -33.97 16.83
N SER A 398 -18.91 -35.12 17.42
CA SER A 398 -17.62 -35.78 17.22
C SER A 398 -17.52 -36.47 15.86
N SER A 399 -18.58 -37.14 15.42
CA SER A 399 -18.73 -37.75 14.10
C SER A 399 -18.82 -36.70 13.01
N PHE A 400 -19.54 -35.59 13.24
CA PHE A 400 -19.58 -34.48 12.29
C PHE A 400 -18.23 -33.77 12.16
N ALA A 401 -17.54 -33.48 13.27
CA ALA A 401 -16.18 -32.95 13.24
C ALA A 401 -15.20 -33.91 12.54
N ARG A 402 -15.34 -35.22 12.76
CA ARG A 402 -14.58 -36.25 12.05
C ARG A 402 -14.89 -36.24 10.56
N ALA A 403 -16.16 -36.15 10.17
CA ALA A 403 -16.58 -36.07 8.77
C ALA A 403 -15.92 -34.88 8.06
N LEU A 404 -15.91 -33.71 8.71
CA LEU A 404 -15.30 -32.47 8.20
C LEU A 404 -13.76 -32.53 8.09
N THR A 405 -13.09 -33.37 8.89
CA THR A 405 -11.62 -33.40 9.04
C THR A 405 -10.94 -34.68 8.59
N SER A 406 -11.71 -35.72 8.26
CA SER A 406 -11.26 -37.08 7.93
C SER A 406 -10.17 -37.13 6.86
N ASP A 407 -10.21 -36.19 5.92
CA ASP A 407 -9.39 -36.11 4.72
C ASP A 407 -8.39 -34.93 4.73
N VAL A 408 -8.31 -34.20 5.83
CA VAL A 408 -7.35 -33.10 6.05
C VAL A 408 -6.44 -33.38 7.24
N THR A 409 -6.33 -34.64 7.68
CA THR A 409 -5.43 -35.07 8.76
C THR A 409 -3.95 -34.76 8.50
N LYS A 410 -3.56 -34.56 7.23
CA LYS A 410 -2.21 -34.12 6.86
C LYS A 410 -1.98 -32.63 7.11
N TRP A 411 -3.04 -31.84 7.32
CA TRP A 411 -2.95 -30.43 7.70
C TRP A 411 -2.63 -30.31 9.20
N SER A 412 -1.46 -29.76 9.51
CA SER A 412 -1.12 -29.46 10.90
C SER A 412 -1.58 -28.05 11.25
N VAL A 413 -2.73 -27.95 11.93
CA VAL A 413 -3.32 -26.65 12.36
C VAL A 413 -2.36 -25.85 13.26
N GLY A 414 -1.53 -26.54 14.06
CA GLY A 414 -0.57 -25.90 14.96
C GLY A 414 0.65 -25.27 14.27
N ARG A 415 0.98 -25.70 13.05
CA ARG A 415 2.12 -25.15 12.30
C ARG A 415 1.87 -23.77 11.72
N GLU A 416 0.64 -23.30 11.74
CA GLU A 416 0.29 -21.97 11.22
C GLU A 416 0.90 -20.83 12.04
N ASP A 417 1.15 -21.07 13.34
CA ASP A 417 1.87 -20.15 14.23
C ASP A 417 3.41 -20.31 14.13
N GLU A 418 3.89 -21.36 13.44
CA GLU A 418 5.33 -21.57 13.24
C GLU A 418 5.87 -20.56 12.21
N ALA A 419 7.12 -20.12 12.44
CA ALA A 419 7.83 -19.24 11.52
C ALA A 419 8.40 -20.06 10.35
N THR A 420 7.52 -20.67 9.59
CA THR A 420 7.80 -21.51 8.42
C THR A 420 7.15 -20.91 7.18
N ASP A 421 7.77 -21.17 6.04
CA ASP A 421 7.15 -20.86 4.77
C ASP A 421 6.15 -21.96 4.36
N ILE A 422 5.21 -21.64 3.47
CA ILE A 422 4.17 -22.59 3.02
C ILE A 422 4.81 -23.83 2.36
N PHE A 423 5.91 -23.67 1.64
CA PHE A 423 6.59 -24.79 1.01
C PHE A 423 7.26 -25.73 2.02
N GLU A 424 7.90 -25.17 3.05
CA GLU A 424 8.52 -25.88 4.18
C GLU A 424 7.48 -26.70 4.93
N ASP A 425 6.32 -26.11 5.23
CA ASP A 425 5.23 -26.79 5.92
C ASP A 425 4.74 -28.01 5.16
N ILE A 426 4.55 -27.83 3.85
CA ILE A 426 3.89 -28.82 3.01
C ILE A 426 4.88 -29.88 2.59
N TYR A 427 5.97 -29.53 1.92
CA TYR A 427 6.87 -30.52 1.34
C TYR A 427 7.75 -31.17 2.39
N GLY A 428 8.00 -30.50 3.52
CA GLY A 428 8.91 -30.97 4.54
C GLY A 428 10.33 -31.01 3.99
N PHE A 429 11.30 -30.59 4.77
CA PHE A 429 12.69 -30.79 4.41
C PHE A 429 13.27 -31.84 5.34
N LYS A 430 13.10 -33.12 4.97
CA LYS A 430 14.12 -34.09 5.35
C LYS A 430 15.31 -33.78 4.46
N VAL A 431 16.37 -33.23 5.04
CA VAL A 431 17.69 -33.33 4.44
C VAL A 431 17.90 -34.83 4.28
N VAL A 432 17.78 -35.33 3.06
CA VAL A 432 18.20 -36.69 2.77
C VAL A 432 19.70 -36.61 2.94
N ASP A 433 20.20 -37.06 4.09
CA ASP A 433 21.63 -37.23 4.31
C ASP A 433 22.10 -38.22 3.25
N SER A 434 22.61 -37.70 2.13
CA SER A 434 23.09 -38.49 1.00
C SER A 434 24.39 -39.24 1.31
N ASN A 435 24.68 -39.51 2.59
CA ASN A 435 25.85 -40.25 3.06
C ASN A 435 25.53 -41.66 3.59
N GLU A 436 24.28 -42.14 3.55
CA GLU A 436 24.01 -43.59 3.70
C GLU A 436 23.91 -44.26 2.33
N ASN A 437 25.02 -44.25 1.59
CA ASN A 437 25.24 -45.17 0.48
C ASN A 437 26.52 -45.96 0.73
N GLY A 438 26.37 -47.29 0.82
CA GLY A 438 27.36 -48.21 0.28
C GLY A 438 28.47 -48.68 1.22
N GLY A 439 28.10 -49.27 2.37
CA GLY A 439 29.00 -50.06 3.21
C GLY A 439 28.81 -51.57 3.10
N THR A 440 28.48 -52.13 1.94
CA THR A 440 28.50 -53.59 1.72
C THR A 440 29.92 -54.07 1.39
N LYS A 441 30.74 -54.26 2.43
CA LYS A 441 31.87 -55.19 2.36
C LYS A 441 31.38 -56.58 2.74
N THR A 442 31.28 -57.46 1.76
CA THR A 442 31.22 -58.91 1.93
C THR A 442 32.56 -59.44 2.45
N PRO A 443 32.60 -60.27 3.49
CA PRO A 443 33.72 -61.17 3.73
C PRO A 443 33.43 -62.53 3.08
N SER A 444 34.30 -62.94 2.17
CA SER A 444 34.30 -64.28 1.57
C SER A 444 34.86 -65.32 2.55
N THR A 445 34.08 -66.38 2.78
CA THR A 445 34.47 -67.80 2.88
C THR A 445 35.74 -68.18 3.67
N HIS A 446 35.59 -68.86 4.81
CA HIS A 446 35.82 -70.32 4.94
C HIS A 446 35.77 -70.81 6.40
N ALA A 447 35.31 -72.07 6.54
CA ALA A 447 35.58 -73.06 7.59
C ALA A 447 34.81 -73.01 8.94
N LYS A 448 33.74 -73.84 9.01
CA LYS A 448 33.55 -75.09 9.80
C LYS A 448 33.95 -75.16 11.32
N PRO A 449 33.41 -76.12 12.09
CA PRO A 449 32.49 -75.88 13.22
C PRO A 449 33.04 -76.37 14.57
N SER A 450 32.34 -76.09 15.69
CA SER A 450 32.00 -77.03 16.78
C SER A 450 31.74 -76.35 18.14
N HIS A 451 30.94 -77.05 18.95
CA HIS A 451 30.88 -77.05 20.42
C HIS A 451 30.06 -75.99 21.22
N VAL A 452 28.82 -76.42 21.49
CA VAL A 452 28.09 -76.53 22.80
C VAL A 452 29.04 -76.84 24.01
N PRO A 453 28.72 -76.61 25.31
CA PRO A 453 27.63 -75.87 26.00
C PRO A 453 28.12 -74.96 27.18
N ASP A 454 27.12 -74.44 27.92
CA ASP A 454 27.01 -74.45 29.40
C ASP A 454 27.16 -73.16 30.21
N ASP A 455 26.16 -73.05 31.09
CA ASP A 455 26.22 -72.70 32.51
C ASP A 455 26.13 -71.24 33.01
N LYS A 456 24.98 -71.05 33.68
CA LYS A 456 24.83 -70.70 35.11
C LYS A 456 24.99 -69.26 35.59
N GLY A 457 23.98 -68.95 36.42
CA GLY A 457 24.13 -68.24 37.69
C GLY A 457 24.01 -66.74 37.52
N GLY A 458 23.14 -66.04 38.22
CA GLY A 458 22.71 -66.19 39.61
C GLY A 458 22.69 -64.77 40.14
N ASN A 459 21.53 -64.27 40.56
CA ASN A 459 21.11 -64.22 41.97
C ASN A 459 21.58 -62.95 42.70
N GLY A 460 20.68 -62.37 43.48
CA GLY A 460 20.96 -61.37 44.52
C GLY A 460 20.42 -59.98 44.17
N ASP A 461 19.19 -59.60 44.54
CA ASP A 461 18.62 -59.39 45.88
C ASP A 461 18.90 -58.00 46.49
N ASN A 462 17.82 -57.49 47.09
CA ASN A 462 17.70 -56.55 48.21
C ASN A 462 17.45 -55.07 47.91
N ASP A 463 16.16 -54.72 48.02
CA ASP A 463 15.56 -54.02 49.17
C ASP A 463 16.26 -52.76 49.69
N ASN A 464 15.53 -51.65 49.68
CA ASN A 464 14.83 -51.20 50.89
C ASN A 464 13.91 -50.00 50.61
N ASP A 465 12.77 -50.07 51.28
CA ASP A 465 11.68 -49.11 51.40
C ASP A 465 12.10 -47.75 51.99
N VAL A 466 11.28 -46.72 51.78
CA VAL A 466 10.53 -46.00 52.85
C VAL A 466 9.66 -44.89 52.24
N GLU A 467 8.45 -44.84 52.78
CA GLU A 467 7.28 -43.99 52.57
C GLU A 467 7.53 -42.47 52.58
N GLU A 468 6.76 -41.70 51.79
CA GLU A 468 5.79 -40.73 52.34
C GLU A 468 4.84 -40.18 51.28
N ALA A 469 3.57 -40.03 51.68
CA ALA A 469 2.40 -39.69 50.89
C ALA A 469 2.29 -38.20 50.52
N GLY A 470 1.60 -37.88 49.40
CA GLY A 470 1.22 -36.50 49.11
C GLY A 470 0.59 -36.20 47.76
N PHE A 471 -0.65 -36.67 47.56
CA PHE A 471 -1.72 -36.05 46.75
C PHE A 471 -1.51 -35.82 45.23
N ASP A 472 -2.13 -36.72 44.48
CA ASP A 472 -2.33 -36.74 43.03
C ASP A 472 -3.46 -35.82 42.55
N GLY A 473 -3.38 -35.38 41.28
CA GLY A 473 -4.48 -34.67 40.62
C GLY A 473 -4.22 -34.14 39.22
N MET A 474 -4.05 -35.05 38.25
CA MET A 474 -4.53 -34.93 36.86
C MET A 474 -3.65 -34.21 35.82
N GLU A 475 -2.74 -34.97 35.18
CA GLU A 475 -2.36 -34.80 33.75
C GLU A 475 -1.45 -35.96 33.27
N SER A 476 -2.02 -37.07 32.77
CA SER A 476 -1.35 -37.93 31.77
C SER A 476 -2.33 -38.95 31.17
N PHE A 477 -2.78 -38.70 29.94
CA PHE A 477 -3.29 -39.75 29.04
C PHE A 477 -2.77 -39.44 27.63
N TYR A 478 -1.80 -40.22 27.17
CA TYR A 478 -1.61 -40.70 25.78
C TYR A 478 -0.26 -41.43 25.72
N SER A 479 -0.26 -42.71 26.10
CA SER A 479 0.73 -43.71 25.66
C SER A 479 0.25 -45.11 26.09
N ALA A 480 -0.49 -45.78 25.22
CA ALA A 480 -0.59 -47.24 25.18
C ALA A 480 -1.35 -47.65 23.91
N GLU A 481 -0.62 -47.98 22.84
CA GLU A 481 -1.09 -48.99 21.89
C GLU A 481 -0.18 -50.20 22.04
N SER A 482 -0.78 -51.25 22.61
CA SER A 482 -0.19 -52.53 22.93
C SER A 482 -0.09 -53.42 21.70
N SER A 483 1.02 -54.13 21.65
CA SER A 483 1.23 -55.40 20.95
C SER A 483 0.00 -56.33 20.99
N CYS A 484 -0.44 -56.78 19.82
CA CYS A 484 -1.18 -58.03 19.67
C CYS A 484 -0.25 -59.06 19.00
N SER A 485 0.04 -60.11 19.77
CA SER A 485 0.66 -61.36 19.36
C SER A 485 -0.37 -62.27 18.70
N ASP A 486 -0.09 -62.71 17.48
CA ASP A 486 -0.81 -63.79 16.79
C ASP A 486 -0.32 -65.16 17.30
N GLU A 487 -1.24 -65.98 17.80
CA GLU A 487 -1.07 -67.43 17.86
C GLU A 487 -2.34 -68.15 17.34
N SER A 488 -2.21 -68.74 16.15
CA SER A 488 -2.84 -69.98 15.68
C SER A 488 -4.37 -70.20 15.87
N ARG A 489 -5.11 -70.18 14.74
CA ARG A 489 -5.83 -71.40 14.27
C ARG A 489 -6.36 -71.33 12.83
N ASN A 490 -5.90 -72.30 12.03
CA ASN A 490 -6.47 -72.92 10.83
C ASN A 490 -7.74 -72.34 10.19
N GLY A 491 -7.60 -71.97 8.91
CA GLY A 491 -8.70 -71.89 7.95
C GLY A 491 -8.18 -71.56 6.55
N ARG A 492 -7.78 -72.59 5.79
CA ARG A 492 -7.60 -72.48 4.34
C ARG A 492 -8.87 -71.92 3.72
N ASN A 493 -8.76 -70.87 2.90
CA ASN A 493 -9.38 -70.81 1.57
C ASN A 493 -8.78 -69.65 0.75
N ASN A 494 -7.96 -70.10 -0.19
CA ASN A 494 -7.50 -69.50 -1.43
C ASN A 494 -8.40 -68.38 -2.02
N TRP A 495 -7.90 -67.14 -2.00
CA TRP A 495 -8.23 -66.10 -3.00
C TRP A 495 -6.97 -65.29 -3.28
N ASP A 496 -6.25 -65.70 -4.32
CA ASP A 496 -5.17 -64.94 -4.95
C ASP A 496 -5.76 -63.65 -5.57
N PHE A 497 -5.49 -62.50 -4.95
CA PHE A 497 -5.61 -61.20 -5.62
C PHE A 497 -4.20 -60.67 -5.90
N HIS A 498 -3.82 -60.71 -7.18
CA HIS A 498 -2.56 -60.23 -7.71
C HIS A 498 -2.20 -58.82 -7.19
N SER A 499 -1.20 -58.73 -6.31
CA SER A 499 -0.53 -57.47 -5.98
C SER A 499 0.42 -57.05 -7.11
N LYS A 500 -0.15 -56.51 -8.20
CA LYS A 500 0.57 -55.87 -9.31
C LYS A 500 0.25 -54.38 -9.35
N SER A 501 0.68 -53.62 -8.34
CA SER A 501 0.80 -52.16 -8.44
C SER A 501 1.71 -51.61 -7.33
N ARG A 502 3.02 -51.85 -7.46
CA ARG A 502 4.06 -51.03 -6.80
C ARG A 502 4.78 -50.18 -7.85
N ASN A 503 4.03 -49.53 -8.72
CA ASN A 503 4.50 -48.30 -9.33
C ASN A 503 4.09 -47.18 -8.37
N ALA A 504 4.79 -47.07 -7.24
CA ALA A 504 4.73 -45.85 -6.45
C ALA A 504 5.19 -44.75 -7.40
N LEU A 505 4.22 -43.99 -7.96
CA LEU A 505 4.50 -42.83 -8.79
C LEU A 505 5.51 -42.01 -8.00
N SER A 506 6.76 -42.01 -8.43
CA SER A 506 7.74 -41.08 -7.87
C SER A 506 7.21 -39.72 -8.27
N PHE A 507 6.51 -39.07 -7.35
CA PHE A 507 5.89 -37.78 -7.62
C PHE A 507 7.04 -36.82 -7.91
N ARG A 508 7.28 -36.58 -9.20
CA ARG A 508 8.37 -35.75 -9.66
C ARG A 508 8.01 -34.35 -9.18
N ILE A 509 8.78 -33.82 -8.24
CA ILE A 509 8.59 -32.45 -7.75
C ILE A 509 8.46 -31.56 -8.99
N PRO A 510 7.36 -30.80 -9.13
CA PRO A 510 7.13 -30.00 -10.32
C PRO A 510 8.34 -29.12 -10.58
N LYS A 511 8.79 -29.08 -11.85
CA LYS A 511 9.98 -28.32 -12.23
C LYS A 511 9.74 -26.85 -11.87
N PHE A 512 10.51 -26.34 -10.93
CA PHE A 512 10.45 -24.94 -10.54
C PHE A 512 11.03 -24.09 -11.67
N THR A 513 10.18 -23.33 -12.35
CA THR A 513 10.65 -22.43 -13.41
C THR A 513 11.07 -21.10 -12.79
N ARG A 514 12.37 -20.78 -12.84
CA ARG A 514 12.87 -19.47 -12.41
C ARG A 514 12.61 -18.45 -13.52
N THR A 515 11.48 -17.76 -13.44
CA THR A 515 11.12 -16.67 -14.35
C THR A 515 11.68 -15.33 -13.85
N ALA A 516 11.70 -14.29 -14.70
CA ALA A 516 12.06 -12.94 -14.24
C ALA A 516 11.12 -12.43 -13.13
N THR A 517 9.85 -12.83 -13.16
CA THR A 517 8.86 -12.56 -12.09
C THR A 517 9.26 -13.17 -10.74
N PHE A 518 10.05 -14.26 -10.74
CA PHE A 518 10.60 -14.81 -9.49
C PHE A 518 11.63 -13.87 -8.85
N ILE A 519 12.38 -13.08 -9.64
CA ILE A 519 13.31 -12.07 -9.10
C ILE A 519 12.53 -10.94 -8.43
N ASP A 520 11.44 -10.51 -9.04
CA ASP A 520 10.56 -9.49 -8.48
C ASP A 520 9.92 -9.98 -7.17
N TYR A 521 9.39 -11.20 -7.19
CA TYR A 521 8.90 -11.89 -6.00
C TYR A 521 10.00 -12.06 -4.93
N ALA A 522 11.24 -12.35 -5.33
CA ALA A 522 12.36 -12.45 -4.42
C ALA A 522 12.72 -11.11 -3.79
N SER A 523 12.57 -10.01 -4.53
CA SER A 523 12.76 -8.66 -4.03
C SER A 523 11.68 -8.28 -3.01
N ASP A 524 10.44 -8.71 -3.24
CA ASP A 524 9.32 -8.52 -2.31
C ASP A 524 9.44 -9.40 -1.07
N ASN A 525 10.06 -10.57 -1.21
CA ASN A 525 10.32 -11.48 -0.13
C ASN A 525 11.74 -11.37 0.35
N TYR A 526 12.04 -10.26 0.98
CA TYR A 526 13.34 -10.04 1.55
C TYR A 526 13.52 -10.77 2.87
N ARG A 527 14.67 -11.44 3.05
CA ARG A 527 15.09 -11.94 4.37
C ARG A 527 15.35 -10.78 5.34
N ASP A 528 16.00 -9.72 4.86
CA ASP A 528 16.26 -8.49 5.61
C ASP A 528 15.87 -7.24 4.80
N VAL A 529 14.96 -6.41 5.35
CA VAL A 529 14.58 -5.11 4.77
C VAL A 529 15.81 -4.23 4.63
N GLY A 530 16.70 -4.26 5.63
CA GLY A 530 17.90 -3.43 5.66
C GLY A 530 18.84 -3.74 4.50
N LEU A 531 18.88 -5.00 4.07
CA LEU A 531 19.66 -5.40 2.89
C LEU A 531 19.03 -4.85 1.60
N VAL A 532 17.70 -4.94 1.42
CA VAL A 532 17.03 -4.33 0.25
C VAL A 532 17.34 -2.84 0.16
N ILE A 533 17.20 -2.12 1.27
CA ILE A 533 17.51 -0.69 1.34
C ILE A 533 18.97 -0.43 0.95
N SER A 534 19.90 -1.24 1.48
CA SER A 534 21.33 -1.08 1.19
C SER A 534 21.64 -1.37 -0.29
N ILE A 535 21.00 -2.37 -0.91
CA ILE A 535 21.13 -2.69 -2.33
C ILE A 535 20.68 -1.52 -3.19
N PHE A 536 19.50 -0.95 -2.90
CA PHE A 536 18.99 0.20 -3.64
C PHE A 536 19.88 1.43 -3.48
N MET A 537 20.36 1.70 -2.26
CA MET A 537 21.31 2.79 -2.00
C MET A 537 22.63 2.60 -2.75
N PHE A 538 23.18 1.38 -2.69
CA PHE A 538 24.37 1.00 -3.43
C PHE A 538 24.17 1.23 -4.93
N PHE A 539 23.05 0.78 -5.49
CA PHE A 539 22.73 0.98 -6.90
C PHE A 539 22.63 2.47 -7.28
N ILE A 540 21.89 3.28 -6.51
CA ILE A 540 21.75 4.72 -6.79
C ILE A 540 23.10 5.43 -6.75
N ILE A 541 23.93 5.14 -5.75
CA ILE A 541 25.26 5.78 -5.63
C ILE A 541 26.20 5.30 -6.75
N LEU A 542 26.16 4.01 -7.09
CA LEU A 542 26.94 3.45 -8.19
C LEU A 542 26.58 4.11 -9.53
N VAL A 543 25.28 4.27 -9.77
CA VAL A 543 24.76 5.02 -10.93
C VAL A 543 25.24 6.46 -10.92
N ALA A 544 25.10 7.16 -9.80
CA ALA A 544 25.54 8.55 -9.69
C ALA A 544 27.05 8.67 -9.97
N PHE A 545 27.84 7.71 -9.49
CA PHE A 545 29.26 7.61 -9.79
C PHE A 545 29.51 7.41 -11.30
N PHE A 546 28.80 6.49 -11.97
CA PHE A 546 28.97 6.27 -13.40
C PHE A 546 28.53 7.47 -14.24
N VAL A 547 27.41 8.11 -13.92
CA VAL A 547 26.97 9.35 -14.57
C VAL A 547 28.04 10.42 -14.46
N PHE A 548 28.62 10.56 -13.26
CA PHE A 548 29.67 11.53 -13.01
C PHE A 548 30.93 11.21 -13.84
N VAL A 549 31.39 9.95 -13.84
CA VAL A 549 32.55 9.51 -14.63
C VAL A 549 32.32 9.69 -16.13
N ILE A 550 31.13 9.36 -16.63
CA ILE A 550 30.74 9.53 -18.04
C ILE A 550 30.78 11.00 -18.44
N ASN A 551 30.19 11.88 -17.64
CA ASN A 551 30.20 13.31 -17.89
C ASN A 551 31.61 13.91 -17.86
N TYR A 552 32.53 13.29 -17.11
CA TYR A 552 33.90 13.76 -16.99
C TYR A 552 34.83 13.19 -18.08
N MET A 553 34.48 12.05 -18.66
CA MET A 553 35.39 11.36 -19.57
C MET A 553 35.50 12.02 -20.95
N ASP A 554 34.69 13.03 -21.30
CA ASP A 554 34.52 13.64 -22.65
C ASP A 554 34.28 12.62 -23.79
N ALA A 555 34.37 11.32 -23.51
CA ALA A 555 34.35 10.21 -24.46
C ALA A 555 32.93 9.94 -24.99
N LEU A 556 31.91 10.52 -24.36
CA LEU A 556 30.52 10.42 -24.78
C LEU A 556 29.93 11.76 -25.21
N THR A 557 30.67 12.87 -25.08
CA THR A 557 30.26 14.13 -25.65
C THR A 557 30.61 14.11 -27.13
N ILE A 558 29.59 14.11 -27.98
CA ILE A 558 29.79 14.36 -29.41
C ILE A 558 30.29 15.79 -29.53
N ASP A 559 31.46 15.97 -30.14
CA ASP A 559 32.00 17.30 -30.46
C ASP A 559 31.00 18.01 -31.36
N CYS A 560 30.24 18.90 -30.75
CA CYS A 560 29.07 19.53 -31.35
C CYS A 560 29.34 21.02 -31.48
N ASP A 561 29.18 21.55 -32.69
CA ASP A 561 29.12 23.00 -32.89
C ASP A 561 28.00 23.59 -32.01
N GLN A 562 28.13 24.86 -31.59
CA GLN A 562 27.20 25.55 -30.66
C GLN A 562 25.76 25.69 -31.17
N SER A 563 25.41 25.02 -32.27
CA SER A 563 24.04 24.91 -32.74
C SER A 563 23.16 24.18 -31.69
N MET A 564 22.03 24.80 -31.36
CA MET A 564 21.02 24.24 -30.45
C MET A 564 20.60 22.81 -30.86
N LYS A 565 20.58 22.51 -32.16
CA LYS A 565 20.26 21.17 -32.70
C LYS A 565 21.26 20.12 -32.23
N CYS A 566 22.55 20.43 -32.29
CA CYS A 566 23.60 19.51 -31.87
C CYS A 566 23.60 19.33 -30.35
N THR A 567 23.43 20.40 -29.57
CA THR A 567 23.29 20.31 -28.11
C THR A 567 22.08 19.46 -27.70
N LEU A 568 20.92 19.65 -28.35
CA LEU A 568 19.72 18.86 -28.09
C LEU A 568 19.94 17.38 -28.45
N ALA A 569 20.53 17.10 -29.61
CA ALA A 569 20.83 15.73 -30.03
C ALA A 569 21.83 15.04 -29.09
N ASN A 570 22.90 15.73 -28.68
CA ASN A 570 23.88 15.22 -27.72
C ASN A 570 23.22 14.94 -26.36
N THR A 571 22.33 15.83 -25.91
CA THR A 571 21.57 15.65 -24.67
C THR A 571 20.65 14.43 -24.77
N MET A 572 19.86 14.30 -25.85
CA MET A 572 19.00 13.13 -26.09
C MET A 572 19.81 11.82 -26.14
N PHE A 573 20.94 11.82 -26.84
CA PHE A 573 21.83 10.66 -26.93
C PHE A 573 22.41 10.29 -25.57
N THR A 574 22.84 11.27 -24.78
CA THR A 574 23.35 11.06 -23.42
C THR A 574 22.28 10.46 -22.51
N TYR A 575 21.05 10.99 -22.54
CA TYR A 575 19.94 10.43 -21.76
C TYR A 575 19.53 9.03 -22.21
N ALA A 576 19.49 8.78 -23.53
CA ALA A 576 19.17 7.46 -24.07
C ALA A 576 20.23 6.42 -23.67
N THR A 577 21.51 6.78 -23.80
CA THR A 577 22.65 5.95 -23.38
C THR A 577 22.59 5.67 -21.88
N LEU A 578 22.33 6.70 -21.08
CA LEU A 578 22.18 6.56 -19.64
C LEU A 578 21.02 5.64 -19.29
N ALA A 579 19.86 5.76 -19.95
CA ALA A 579 18.71 4.89 -19.72
C ALA A 579 19.01 3.41 -20.03
N ILE A 580 19.73 3.14 -21.11
CA ILE A 580 20.17 1.79 -21.48
C ILE A 580 21.15 1.24 -20.43
N LEU A 581 22.17 2.03 -20.05
CA LEU A 581 23.16 1.65 -19.05
C LEU A 581 22.52 1.41 -17.67
N LEU A 582 21.54 2.24 -17.28
CA LEU A 582 20.75 2.09 -16.07
C LEU A 582 19.94 0.79 -16.07
N SER A 583 19.33 0.46 -17.20
CA SER A 583 18.50 -0.74 -17.33
C SER A 583 19.34 -2.00 -17.27
N ILE A 584 20.44 -2.05 -18.03
CA ILE A 584 21.37 -3.19 -18.04
C ILE A 584 22.07 -3.29 -16.67
N GLY A 585 22.60 -2.19 -16.15
CA GLY A 585 23.25 -2.14 -14.85
C GLY A 585 22.30 -2.55 -13.71
N GLY A 586 21.05 -2.09 -13.75
CA GLY A 586 20.02 -2.50 -12.81
C GLY A 586 19.80 -4.01 -12.80
N ILE A 587 19.63 -4.63 -13.97
CA ILE A 587 19.45 -6.08 -14.08
C ILE A 587 20.70 -6.83 -13.59
N VAL A 588 21.88 -6.43 -14.06
CA VAL A 588 23.14 -7.15 -13.77
C VAL A 588 23.59 -6.98 -12.31
N ILE A 589 23.25 -5.86 -11.66
CA ILE A 589 23.66 -5.58 -10.27
C ILE A 589 22.55 -6.00 -9.30
N VAL A 590 21.34 -5.49 -9.49
CA VAL A 590 20.25 -5.66 -8.51
C VAL A 590 19.76 -7.10 -8.51
N ALA A 591 19.66 -7.78 -9.66
CA ALA A 591 19.12 -9.14 -9.69
C ALA A 591 20.04 -10.14 -8.96
N PRO A 592 21.36 -10.24 -9.25
CA PRO A 592 22.25 -11.13 -8.51
C PRO A 592 22.32 -10.83 -7.02
N ILE A 593 22.34 -9.56 -6.62
CA ILE A 593 22.43 -9.21 -5.20
C ILE A 593 21.10 -9.50 -4.48
N SER A 594 19.96 -9.27 -5.14
CA SER A 594 18.64 -9.58 -4.59
C SER A 594 18.38 -11.08 -4.47
N LEU A 595 18.89 -11.89 -5.40
CA LEU A 595 18.83 -13.36 -5.32
C LEU A 595 19.51 -13.91 -4.05
N GLY A 596 20.58 -13.26 -3.58
CA GLY A 596 21.24 -13.60 -2.32
C GLY A 596 20.39 -13.29 -1.08
N ASN A 597 19.39 -12.41 -1.18
CA ASN A 597 18.48 -12.04 -0.09
C ASN A 597 17.21 -12.92 -0.05
N HIS A 598 17.08 -13.89 -0.95
CA HIS A 598 15.89 -14.72 -1.06
C HIS A 598 15.76 -15.69 0.13
N PRO A 599 14.62 -15.75 0.83
CA PRO A 599 14.46 -16.51 2.06
C PRO A 599 14.47 -18.02 1.84
N TYR A 600 14.10 -18.46 0.64
CA TYR A 600 14.07 -19.88 0.29
C TYR A 600 15.43 -20.40 -0.23
N VAL A 601 16.42 -19.52 -0.40
CA VAL A 601 17.77 -19.94 -0.76
C VAL A 601 18.46 -20.52 0.46
N ARG A 602 18.66 -21.84 0.43
CA ARG A 602 19.38 -22.57 1.47
C ARG A 602 20.82 -22.89 1.08
N THR A 603 21.14 -22.88 -0.20
CA THR A 603 22.51 -23.14 -0.66
C THR A 603 23.36 -21.88 -0.44
N PRO A 604 24.53 -21.99 0.23
CA PRO A 604 25.41 -20.85 0.45
C PRO A 604 25.99 -20.30 -0.87
N ALA A 605 25.91 -21.07 -1.97
CA ALA A 605 26.38 -20.68 -3.29
C ALA A 605 25.76 -19.38 -3.82
N LEU A 606 24.47 -19.15 -3.57
CA LEU A 606 23.77 -17.95 -4.04
C LEU A 606 24.19 -16.68 -3.28
N PRO A 607 24.20 -16.65 -1.94
CA PRO A 607 24.75 -15.51 -1.19
C PRO A 607 26.24 -15.27 -1.50
N LEU A 608 27.03 -16.33 -1.72
CA LEU A 608 28.43 -16.21 -2.15
C LEU A 608 28.53 -15.56 -3.54
N TYR A 609 27.70 -15.99 -4.49
CA TYR A 609 27.62 -15.36 -5.81
C TYR A 609 27.26 -13.88 -5.71
N SER A 610 26.26 -13.52 -4.90
CA SER A 610 25.88 -12.12 -4.64
C SER A 610 27.01 -11.31 -4.01
N LEU A 611 27.78 -11.89 -3.09
CA LEU A 611 28.96 -11.27 -2.49
C LEU A 611 30.07 -11.05 -3.52
N SER A 612 30.31 -12.01 -4.40
CA SER A 612 31.29 -11.87 -5.49
C SER A 612 30.90 -10.78 -6.47
N VAL A 613 29.62 -10.72 -6.87
CA VAL A 613 29.10 -9.64 -7.73
C VAL A 613 29.25 -8.29 -7.04
N LEU A 614 28.85 -8.18 -5.76
CA LEU A 614 29.02 -6.94 -4.99
C LEU A 614 30.49 -6.51 -4.88
N ALA A 615 31.41 -7.46 -4.69
CA ALA A 615 32.85 -7.19 -4.61
C ALA A 615 33.39 -6.64 -5.93
N ILE A 616 33.04 -7.26 -7.07
CA ILE A 616 33.43 -6.79 -8.41
C ILE A 616 32.94 -5.36 -8.63
N TYR A 617 31.65 -5.12 -8.38
CA TYR A 617 31.05 -3.80 -8.58
C TYR A 617 31.52 -2.75 -7.57
N THR A 618 32.10 -3.14 -6.43
CA THR A 618 32.71 -2.21 -5.48
C THR A 618 34.18 -1.91 -5.84
N LEU A 619 34.94 -2.93 -6.21
CA LEU A 619 36.38 -2.80 -6.46
C LEU A 619 36.68 -2.10 -7.79
N VAL A 620 35.88 -2.34 -8.84
CA VAL A 620 36.12 -1.73 -10.16
C VAL A 620 35.99 -0.20 -10.13
N PRO A 621 34.89 0.40 -9.65
CA PRO A 621 34.78 1.86 -9.49
C PRO A 621 35.87 2.45 -8.60
N LEU A 622 36.21 1.76 -7.50
CA LEU A 622 37.26 2.20 -6.59
C LEU A 622 38.63 2.20 -7.29
N PHE A 623 38.94 1.18 -8.08
CA PHE A 623 40.19 1.10 -8.84
C PHE A 623 40.26 2.16 -9.93
N ILE A 624 39.17 2.39 -10.68
CA ILE A 624 39.06 3.46 -11.68
C ILE A 624 39.30 4.83 -11.01
N TYR A 625 38.67 5.07 -9.86
CA TYR A 625 38.88 6.30 -9.10
C TYR A 625 40.32 6.45 -8.62
N LEU A 626 40.92 5.40 -8.04
CA LEU A 626 42.30 5.44 -7.58
C LEU A 626 43.30 5.66 -8.72
N TRP A 627 43.06 5.03 -9.87
CA TRP A 627 43.84 5.21 -11.09
C TRP A 627 43.71 6.63 -11.65
N TYR A 628 42.49 7.17 -11.67
CA TYR A 628 42.23 8.54 -12.09
C TYR A 628 42.94 9.55 -11.16
N VAL A 629 42.84 9.37 -9.84
CA VAL A 629 43.50 10.25 -8.85
C VAL A 629 45.02 10.15 -8.91
N SER A 630 45.58 8.97 -9.16
CA SER A 630 47.04 8.79 -9.27
C SER A 630 47.61 9.28 -10.60
N GLY A 631 46.78 9.34 -11.66
CA GLY A 631 47.18 9.79 -12.98
C GLY A 631 47.27 11.31 -13.15
N ILE A 632 46.84 12.11 -12.18
CA ILE A 632 46.91 13.58 -12.25
C ILE A 632 48.36 14.00 -11.93
N PRO A 633 49.16 14.50 -12.90
CA PRO A 633 50.52 14.94 -12.64
C PRO A 633 50.50 16.13 -11.67
N HIS A 634 51.29 16.04 -10.60
CA HIS A 634 51.54 17.15 -9.68
C HIS A 634 52.45 18.17 -10.37
N ASP A 635 51.86 19.07 -11.15
CA ASP A 635 52.58 20.22 -11.67
C ASP A 635 52.70 21.27 -10.56
N GLU A 636 53.91 21.51 -10.06
CA GLU A 636 54.19 22.37 -8.90
C GLU A 636 53.95 23.88 -9.16
N SER A 637 53.65 24.27 -10.40
CA SER A 637 53.71 25.67 -10.85
C SER A 637 52.43 26.50 -10.69
N GLY A 638 51.26 25.90 -10.40
CA GLY A 638 49.96 26.59 -10.42
C GLY A 638 49.13 26.51 -9.14
N LYS A 639 49.33 27.41 -8.17
CA LYS A 639 48.51 27.48 -6.94
C LYS A 639 47.03 27.81 -7.19
N LEU A 640 46.69 28.46 -8.31
CA LEU A 640 45.30 28.81 -8.64
C LEU A 640 44.55 27.60 -9.22
N ASP A 641 45.18 26.86 -10.13
CA ASP A 641 44.64 25.62 -10.72
C ASP A 641 44.44 24.53 -9.65
N GLN A 642 45.26 24.55 -8.58
CA GLN A 642 45.13 23.63 -7.46
C GLN A 642 43.76 23.77 -6.75
N LEU A 643 43.27 25.01 -6.56
CA LEU A 643 42.01 25.26 -5.86
C LEU A 643 40.79 24.81 -6.69
N GLU A 644 40.84 25.03 -8.00
CA GLU A 644 39.80 24.59 -8.93
C GLU A 644 39.76 23.07 -9.02
N LYS A 645 40.92 22.42 -9.12
CA LYS A 645 41.04 20.95 -9.07
C LYS A 645 40.55 20.38 -7.74
N ASP A 646 40.84 21.04 -6.61
CA ASP A 646 40.36 20.60 -5.29
C ASP A 646 38.84 20.75 -5.13
N MET A 647 38.25 21.83 -5.67
CA MET A 647 36.78 21.99 -5.70
C MET A 647 36.09 20.93 -6.57
N GLN A 648 36.67 20.59 -7.71
CA GLN A 648 36.14 19.54 -8.59
C GLN A 648 36.34 18.12 -8.00
N ALA A 649 37.38 17.89 -7.20
CA ALA A 649 37.65 16.61 -6.56
C ALA A 649 36.74 16.31 -5.35
N LEU A 650 36.17 17.32 -4.71
CA LEU A 650 35.37 17.15 -3.49
C LEU A 650 34.10 16.30 -3.71
N PRO A 651 33.25 16.54 -4.74
CA PRO A 651 32.11 15.68 -5.04
C PRO A 651 32.51 14.23 -5.26
N ILE A 652 33.60 13.99 -6.01
CA ILE A 652 34.09 12.64 -6.31
C ILE A 652 34.50 11.92 -5.04
N ARG A 653 35.30 12.58 -4.18
CA ARG A 653 35.70 12.05 -2.87
C ARG A 653 34.48 11.70 -2.02
N THR A 654 33.48 12.58 -1.96
CA THR A 654 32.26 12.32 -1.17
C THR A 654 31.45 11.16 -1.72
N MET A 655 31.31 11.04 -3.04
CA MET A 655 30.59 9.94 -3.68
C MET A 655 31.29 8.60 -3.45
N VAL A 656 32.62 8.56 -3.55
CA VAL A 656 33.41 7.34 -3.27
C VAL A 656 33.28 6.93 -1.79
N VAL A 657 33.30 7.88 -0.86
CA VAL A 657 33.09 7.58 0.57
C VAL A 657 31.69 7.00 0.82
N LEU A 658 30.65 7.63 0.28
CA LEU A 658 29.27 7.13 0.40
C LEU A 658 29.12 5.75 -0.23
N PHE A 659 29.74 5.55 -1.39
CA PHE A 659 29.77 4.28 -2.10
C PHE A 659 30.38 3.17 -1.25
N VAL A 660 31.57 3.40 -0.68
CA VAL A 660 32.25 2.44 0.21
C VAL A 660 31.39 2.12 1.43
N ILE A 661 30.76 3.12 2.05
CA ILE A 661 29.87 2.92 3.19
C ILE A 661 28.68 2.01 2.81
N CYS A 662 28.03 2.27 1.67
CA CYS A 662 26.92 1.45 1.18
C CYS A 662 27.36 0.03 0.82
N SER A 663 28.54 -0.16 0.24
CA SER A 663 29.14 -1.47 0.00
C SER A 663 29.37 -2.23 1.30
N ILE A 664 29.87 -1.58 2.35
CA ILE A 664 30.08 -2.21 3.67
C ILE A 664 28.73 -2.69 4.26
N PHE A 665 27.70 -1.85 4.23
CA PHE A 665 26.38 -2.23 4.74
C PHE A 665 25.75 -3.38 3.95
N THR A 666 25.88 -3.35 2.62
CA THR A 666 25.36 -4.42 1.74
C THR A 666 26.13 -5.73 1.97
N THR A 667 27.45 -5.65 2.09
CA THR A 667 28.31 -6.80 2.41
C THR A 667 27.96 -7.40 3.76
N TYR A 668 27.76 -6.55 4.79
CA TYR A 668 27.33 -6.99 6.11
C TYR A 668 25.97 -7.70 6.06
N GLY A 669 25.00 -7.15 5.31
CA GLY A 669 23.70 -7.77 5.12
C GLY A 669 23.81 -9.14 4.45
N LEU A 670 24.56 -9.25 3.35
CA LEU A 670 24.80 -10.53 2.67
C LEU A 670 25.58 -11.53 3.53
N LEU A 671 26.59 -11.07 4.27
CA LEU A 671 27.35 -11.92 5.18
C LEU A 671 26.45 -12.47 6.29
N LYS A 672 25.56 -11.65 6.83
CA LYS A 672 24.55 -12.10 7.79
C LYS A 672 23.66 -13.18 7.17
N VAL A 673 23.20 -13.00 5.92
CA VAL A 673 22.44 -14.04 5.21
C VAL A 673 23.26 -15.31 5.06
N LEU A 674 24.51 -15.22 4.59
CA LEU A 674 25.42 -16.36 4.42
C LEU A 674 25.62 -17.12 5.74
N VAL A 675 25.99 -16.42 6.82
CA VAL A 675 26.18 -17.04 8.15
C VAL A 675 24.91 -17.77 8.58
N SER A 676 23.75 -17.15 8.38
CA SER A 676 22.48 -17.76 8.73
C SER A 676 22.00 -18.89 7.78
N THR A 677 22.68 -19.11 6.66
CA THR A 677 22.53 -20.32 5.83
C THR A 677 23.50 -21.43 6.22
N LEU A 678 24.68 -21.07 6.74
CA LEU A 678 25.71 -22.03 7.15
C LEU A 678 25.47 -22.64 8.53
N ILE A 679 24.81 -21.92 9.44
CA ILE A 679 24.57 -22.41 10.80
C ILE A 679 23.36 -23.37 10.81
N PRO A 680 23.50 -24.62 11.31
CA PRO A 680 22.40 -25.56 11.47
C PRO A 680 21.25 -24.98 12.31
N LYS A 681 20.01 -25.21 11.89
CA LYS A 681 18.80 -24.69 12.58
C LYS A 681 18.72 -25.19 14.03
N ASP A 682 19.16 -26.43 14.29
CA ASP A 682 19.11 -27.05 15.61
C ASP A 682 20.02 -26.34 16.62
N TRP A 683 21.22 -25.94 16.17
CA TRP A 683 22.13 -25.16 17.01
C TRP A 683 21.58 -23.77 17.33
N LEU A 684 20.87 -23.15 16.37
CA LEU A 684 20.19 -21.87 16.56
C LEU A 684 19.02 -21.98 17.57
N GLY A 685 18.35 -23.13 17.59
CA GLY A 685 17.22 -23.42 18.49
C GLY A 685 17.55 -23.20 19.96
N ASN A 686 18.75 -23.61 20.38
CA ASN A 686 19.22 -23.52 21.77
C ASN A 686 19.61 -22.10 22.20
N LYS A 687 19.64 -21.12 21.29
CA LYS A 687 20.08 -19.73 21.57
C LYS A 687 19.06 -18.71 21.08
N PRO A 688 17.98 -18.41 21.84
CA PRO A 688 16.86 -17.58 21.37
C PRO A 688 17.26 -16.16 20.94
N LYS A 689 18.27 -15.56 21.60
CA LYS A 689 18.81 -14.25 21.20
C LYS A 689 19.50 -14.28 19.83
N LEU A 690 20.20 -15.37 19.54
CA LEU A 690 20.92 -15.59 18.28
C LEU A 690 19.94 -15.99 17.18
N LYS A 691 18.97 -16.85 17.52
CA LYS A 691 17.82 -17.21 16.69
C LYS A 691 17.08 -15.96 16.22
N SER A 692 16.71 -15.05 17.13
CA SER A 692 16.04 -13.79 16.75
C SER A 692 16.90 -12.87 15.86
N PHE A 693 18.22 -12.99 15.90
CA PHE A 693 19.13 -12.15 15.11
C PHE A 693 19.33 -12.68 13.69
N PHE A 694 19.45 -14.01 13.53
CA PHE A 694 19.71 -14.67 12.24
C PHE A 694 18.46 -15.21 11.55
N GLN A 695 17.36 -15.44 12.29
CA GLN A 695 16.11 -15.85 11.67
C GLN A 695 15.58 -14.71 10.80
N PRO A 696 15.22 -15.01 9.54
CA PRO A 696 14.51 -14.08 8.68
C PRO A 696 13.29 -13.51 9.41
N LYS A 697 13.21 -12.19 9.53
CA LYS A 697 11.98 -11.55 10.05
C LYS A 697 10.77 -11.85 9.16
N ILE A 698 11.01 -12.18 7.89
CA ILE A 698 9.96 -12.51 6.94
C ILE A 698 9.19 -13.77 7.30
N LEU A 699 9.85 -14.80 7.84
CA LEU A 699 9.18 -16.05 8.22
C LEU A 699 8.15 -15.80 9.34
N PHE A 700 8.50 -14.97 10.32
CA PHE A 700 7.56 -14.54 11.35
C PHE A 700 6.37 -13.77 10.76
N ARG A 701 6.62 -12.89 9.79
CA ARG A 701 5.53 -12.14 9.14
C ARG A 701 4.64 -13.05 8.29
N THR A 702 5.20 -14.05 7.63
CA THR A 702 4.40 -15.05 6.89
C THR A 702 3.51 -15.84 7.85
N GLY A 703 4.03 -16.27 9.00
CA GLY A 703 3.23 -16.86 10.08
C GLY A 703 2.14 -15.91 10.57
N GLU A 704 2.45 -14.63 10.79
CA GLU A 704 1.46 -13.60 11.16
C GLU A 704 0.36 -13.43 10.09
N ILE A 705 0.68 -13.49 8.79
CA ILE A 705 -0.33 -13.46 7.71
C ILE A 705 -1.21 -14.72 7.75
N LYS A 706 -0.60 -15.91 7.87
CA LYS A 706 -1.34 -17.18 7.96
C LYS A 706 -2.33 -17.12 9.12
N ARG A 707 -1.88 -16.65 10.28
CA ARG A 707 -2.70 -16.42 11.47
C ARG A 707 -3.79 -15.37 11.25
N ALA A 708 -3.49 -14.27 10.59
CA ALA A 708 -4.50 -13.26 10.24
C ALA A 708 -5.60 -13.89 9.36
N GLY A 709 -5.23 -14.79 8.45
CA GLY A 709 -6.17 -15.58 7.65
C GLY A 709 -7.10 -16.46 8.49
N THR A 710 -6.59 -17.17 9.50
CA THR A 710 -7.45 -18.01 10.37
C THR A 710 -8.34 -17.14 11.23
N VAL A 711 -7.81 -16.05 11.79
CA VAL A 711 -8.62 -15.11 12.56
C VAL A 711 -9.75 -14.55 11.70
N LYS A 712 -9.49 -14.19 10.45
CA LYS A 712 -10.51 -13.71 9.52
C LYS A 712 -11.56 -14.78 9.20
N LEU A 713 -11.16 -15.97 8.76
CA LEU A 713 -12.09 -17.06 8.46
C LEU A 713 -12.94 -17.44 9.68
N ASN A 714 -12.33 -17.52 10.86
CA ASN A 714 -13.07 -17.77 12.11
C ASN A 714 -14.06 -16.65 12.41
N ASN A 715 -13.69 -15.37 12.19
CA ASN A 715 -14.62 -14.27 12.35
C ASN A 715 -15.78 -14.35 11.34
N MET A 716 -15.54 -14.76 10.10
CA MET A 716 -16.59 -14.96 9.08
C MET A 716 -17.59 -16.04 9.53
N VAL A 717 -17.07 -17.19 9.98
CA VAL A 717 -17.89 -18.29 10.53
C VAL A 717 -18.70 -17.82 11.73
N MET A 718 -18.07 -17.09 12.65
CA MET A 718 -18.75 -16.56 13.84
C MET A 718 -19.80 -15.48 13.50
N ASN A 719 -19.56 -14.66 12.49
CA ASN A 719 -20.51 -13.64 12.04
C ASN A 719 -21.72 -14.27 11.35
N ALA A 720 -21.50 -15.29 10.52
CA ALA A 720 -22.56 -16.09 9.91
C ALA A 720 -23.38 -16.81 10.98
N PHE A 721 -22.72 -17.44 11.96
CA PHE A 721 -23.41 -18.09 13.07
C PHE A 721 -24.27 -17.14 13.90
N LYS A 722 -23.74 -15.95 14.23
CA LYS A 722 -24.50 -14.90 14.94
C LYS A 722 -25.73 -14.43 14.15
N LEU A 723 -25.68 -14.49 12.81
CA LEU A 723 -26.82 -14.18 11.97
C LEU A 723 -27.90 -15.26 12.08
N HIS A 724 -27.50 -16.54 12.09
CA HIS A 724 -28.40 -17.68 12.29
C HIS A 724 -29.08 -17.65 13.67
N ASN A 725 -28.34 -17.42 14.76
CA ASN A 725 -28.92 -17.45 16.11
C ASN A 725 -29.94 -16.33 16.39
N ARG A 726 -29.99 -15.28 15.56
CA ARG A 726 -31.03 -14.25 15.66
C ARG A 726 -32.37 -14.69 15.06
N LYS A 727 -32.36 -15.67 14.15
CA LYS A 727 -33.52 -16.25 13.45
C LYS A 727 -34.49 -16.95 14.39
N ALA A 728 -34.00 -17.56 15.48
CA ALA A 728 -34.79 -18.38 16.40
C ALA A 728 -35.88 -17.64 17.21
N LYS A 729 -36.25 -16.40 16.85
CA LYS A 729 -37.22 -15.57 17.58
C LYS A 729 -38.37 -14.99 16.73
N GLY A 730 -38.48 -15.29 15.43
CA GLY A 730 -39.56 -14.79 14.54
C GLY A 730 -39.89 -15.78 13.41
N ALA A 731 -41.16 -15.83 13.00
CA ALA A 731 -41.75 -16.95 12.25
C ALA A 731 -41.68 -16.89 10.71
N ASP A 732 -41.05 -15.88 10.08
CA ASP A 732 -40.90 -15.82 8.61
C ASP A 732 -39.44 -16.07 8.17
N ALA A 733 -39.06 -17.35 8.23
CA ALA A 733 -37.70 -17.85 8.42
C ALA A 733 -36.66 -17.57 7.31
N GLU A 734 -37.02 -17.47 6.03
CA GLU A 734 -36.01 -17.35 4.95
C GLU A 734 -35.85 -15.93 4.42
N GLN A 735 -36.96 -15.25 4.11
CA GLN A 735 -36.91 -13.86 3.66
C GLN A 735 -36.34 -12.94 4.75
N GLU A 736 -36.59 -13.23 6.02
CA GLU A 736 -36.09 -12.43 7.11
C GLU A 736 -34.58 -12.63 7.36
N VAL A 737 -33.98 -13.79 7.03
CA VAL A 737 -32.51 -13.98 7.15
C VAL A 737 -31.78 -13.13 6.13
N MET A 738 -32.26 -13.12 4.88
CA MET A 738 -31.68 -12.26 3.84
C MET A 738 -31.95 -10.78 4.15
N ALA A 739 -33.14 -10.43 4.63
CA ALA A 739 -33.45 -9.07 5.06
C ALA A 739 -32.59 -8.65 6.27
N ASN A 740 -32.38 -9.52 7.26
CA ASN A 740 -31.52 -9.25 8.41
C ASN A 740 -30.04 -9.18 8.02
N PHE A 741 -29.59 -9.95 7.04
CA PHE A 741 -28.26 -9.82 6.43
C PHE A 741 -28.08 -8.42 5.82
N ILE A 742 -29.05 -7.97 5.01
CA ILE A 742 -29.01 -6.68 4.30
C ILE A 742 -29.19 -5.49 5.28
N ILE A 743 -30.14 -5.57 6.21
CA ILE A 743 -30.57 -4.45 7.05
C ILE A 743 -29.78 -4.36 8.36
N ARG A 744 -29.38 -5.49 8.95
CA ARG A 744 -28.81 -5.55 10.32
C ARG A 744 -27.42 -6.21 10.39
N GLY A 745 -26.91 -6.70 9.27
CA GLY A 745 -25.59 -7.36 9.18
C GLY A 745 -24.42 -6.39 9.13
N GLU A 746 -24.66 -5.10 8.86
CA GLU A 746 -23.63 -4.08 8.78
C GLU A 746 -23.49 -3.30 10.09
N SER A 747 -22.34 -3.45 10.72
CA SER A 747 -21.89 -2.51 11.74
C SER A 747 -20.73 -1.70 11.18
N LEU A 748 -20.63 -0.43 11.58
CA LEU A 748 -19.57 0.46 11.10
C LEU A 748 -18.51 0.63 12.19
N GLU A 749 -17.27 0.31 11.87
CA GLU A 749 -16.11 0.61 12.70
C GLU A 749 -15.34 1.80 12.12
N SER A 750 -15.04 2.80 12.94
CA SER A 750 -14.14 3.88 12.52
C SER A 750 -12.71 3.35 12.43
N THR A 751 -12.18 3.23 11.21
CA THR A 751 -10.83 2.73 10.95
C THR A 751 -10.03 3.72 10.08
N GLY A 752 -8.71 3.52 10.01
CA GLY A 752 -7.82 4.43 9.32
C GLY A 752 -7.49 5.69 10.12
N GLY A 753 -6.85 6.65 9.45
CA GLY A 753 -6.32 7.85 10.08
C GLY A 753 -4.84 7.76 10.42
N LEU A 754 -4.11 8.87 10.29
CA LEU A 754 -2.65 8.92 10.47
C LEU A 754 -2.17 8.27 11.78
N PHE A 755 -2.71 8.70 12.93
CA PHE A 755 -2.27 8.17 14.23
C PHE A 755 -2.70 6.72 14.46
N TRP A 756 -3.88 6.33 13.98
CA TRP A 756 -4.37 4.96 14.09
C TRP A 756 -3.46 4.00 13.31
N THR A 757 -3.13 4.37 12.07
CA THR A 757 -2.29 3.57 11.18
C THR A 757 -0.88 3.41 11.74
N TRP A 758 -0.21 4.51 12.08
CA TRP A 758 1.14 4.44 12.64
C TRP A 758 1.17 3.65 13.95
N LYS A 759 0.18 3.83 14.82
CA LYS A 759 0.06 3.02 16.05
C LYS A 759 -0.03 1.53 15.73
N ARG A 760 -0.89 1.11 14.79
CA ARG A 760 -1.03 -0.30 14.40
C ARG A 760 0.19 -0.86 13.67
N ILE A 761 0.89 -0.05 12.87
CA ILE A 761 2.16 -0.45 12.24
C ILE A 761 3.22 -0.74 13.33
N PHE A 762 3.38 0.16 14.30
CA PHE A 762 4.37 -0.02 15.37
C PHE A 762 4.03 -1.16 16.33
N ASN A 763 2.74 -1.37 16.61
CA ASN A 763 2.27 -2.49 17.41
C ASN A 763 2.30 -3.84 16.68
N ARG A 764 2.39 -3.83 15.35
CA ARG A 764 2.20 -4.99 14.46
C ARG A 764 0.76 -5.54 14.41
N ASP A 765 -0.19 -4.86 15.03
CA ASP A 765 -1.61 -5.24 15.00
C ASP A 765 -2.14 -5.30 13.56
N LEU A 766 -1.63 -4.43 12.69
CA LEU A 766 -2.01 -4.40 11.29
C LEU A 766 -1.65 -5.71 10.56
N PHE A 767 -0.48 -6.27 10.85
CA PHE A 767 -0.04 -7.53 10.26
C PHE A 767 -0.78 -8.71 10.88
N LYS A 768 -0.87 -8.73 12.22
CA LYS A 768 -1.43 -9.85 12.98
C LYS A 768 -2.93 -10.05 12.80
N PHE A 769 -3.70 -8.96 12.74
CA PHE A 769 -5.17 -9.04 12.71
C PHE A 769 -5.74 -8.77 11.33
N GLU A 770 -5.19 -7.79 10.60
CA GLU A 770 -5.69 -7.47 9.26
C GLU A 770 -4.95 -8.24 8.16
N GLY A 771 -3.75 -8.77 8.41
CA GLY A 771 -2.94 -9.40 7.38
C GLY A 771 -2.58 -8.43 6.26
N VAL A 772 -2.39 -7.13 6.56
CA VAL A 772 -1.95 -6.15 5.56
C VAL A 772 -0.43 -6.17 5.53
N TRP A 773 0.13 -6.63 4.41
CA TRP A 773 1.55 -6.60 4.15
C TRP A 773 1.90 -5.36 3.32
N LEU A 774 2.93 -4.62 3.73
CA LEU A 774 3.44 -3.49 2.96
C LEU A 774 4.50 -4.01 1.98
N HIS A 775 4.26 -3.82 0.68
CA HIS A 775 5.14 -4.28 -0.39
C HIS A 775 6.53 -3.64 -0.30
N SER A 776 7.56 -4.34 -0.79
CA SER A 776 8.95 -3.88 -0.63
C SER A 776 9.18 -2.54 -1.34
N ARG A 777 8.62 -2.39 -2.55
CA ARG A 777 8.72 -1.17 -3.36
C ARG A 777 8.17 0.05 -2.63
N PHE A 778 7.13 -0.09 -1.81
CA PHE A 778 6.57 0.99 -1.00
C PHE A 778 7.59 1.41 0.04
N VAL A 779 8.18 0.44 0.75
CA VAL A 779 9.18 0.71 1.78
C VAL A 779 10.42 1.37 1.17
N VAL A 780 10.88 0.88 0.01
CA VAL A 780 12.00 1.47 -0.75
C VAL A 780 11.64 2.88 -1.20
N GLY A 781 10.44 3.10 -1.75
CA GLY A 781 9.96 4.40 -2.18
C GLY A 781 9.88 5.41 -1.04
N GLN A 782 9.36 5.01 0.13
CA GLN A 782 9.34 5.84 1.35
C GLN A 782 10.74 6.23 1.81
N ILE A 783 11.70 5.31 1.74
CA ILE A 783 13.08 5.60 2.12
C ILE A 783 13.75 6.50 1.08
N GLY A 784 13.53 6.24 -0.20
CA GLY A 784 13.94 7.11 -1.30
C GLY A 784 13.43 8.53 -1.09
N GLN A 785 12.15 8.70 -0.77
CA GLN A 785 11.55 9.99 -0.44
C GLN A 785 12.25 10.69 0.75
N ILE A 786 12.57 9.97 1.84
CA ILE A 786 13.31 10.53 2.98
C ILE A 786 14.68 11.04 2.55
N ILE A 787 15.42 10.24 1.79
CA ILE A 787 16.75 10.60 1.26
C ILE A 787 16.63 11.80 0.35
N THR A 788 15.66 11.81 -0.55
CA THR A 788 15.38 12.91 -1.48
C THR A 788 15.09 14.21 -0.73
N VAL A 789 14.29 14.20 0.34
CA VAL A 789 14.06 15.42 1.15
C VAL A 789 15.35 15.92 1.79
N ILE A 790 16.21 15.03 2.30
CA ILE A 790 17.50 15.40 2.85
C ILE A 790 18.40 16.03 1.76
N LEU A 791 18.46 15.39 0.58
CA LEU A 791 19.25 15.88 -0.55
C LEU A 791 18.74 17.23 -1.08
N ILE A 792 17.42 17.40 -1.21
CA ILE A 792 16.81 18.67 -1.61
C ILE A 792 17.10 19.77 -0.59
N PHE A 793 17.02 19.46 0.70
CA PHE A 793 17.36 20.43 1.75
C PHE A 793 18.82 20.86 1.66
N ILE A 794 19.74 19.92 1.46
CA ILE A 794 21.16 20.22 1.23
C ILE A 794 21.34 21.05 -0.04
N PHE A 795 20.70 20.66 -1.14
CA PHE A 795 20.71 21.38 -2.41
C PHE A 795 20.23 22.83 -2.24
N PHE A 796 19.11 23.06 -1.55
CA PHE A 796 18.63 24.41 -1.29
C PHE A 796 19.57 25.22 -0.40
N ALA A 797 20.23 24.60 0.57
CA ALA A 797 21.23 25.29 1.37
C ALA A 797 22.44 25.74 0.52
N PHE A 798 22.93 24.88 -0.38
CA PHE A 798 23.97 25.24 -1.34
C PHE A 798 23.50 26.31 -2.32
N PHE A 799 22.33 26.14 -2.93
CA PHE A 799 21.74 27.11 -3.84
C PHE A 799 21.60 28.49 -3.19
N THR A 800 21.10 28.55 -1.94
CA THR A 800 20.99 29.79 -1.18
C THR A 800 22.34 30.45 -0.99
N ARG A 801 23.38 29.68 -0.64
CA ARG A 801 24.75 30.19 -0.47
C ARG A 801 25.28 30.77 -1.77
N GLU A 802 25.13 30.06 -2.89
CA GLU A 802 25.62 30.53 -4.19
C GLU A 802 24.88 31.79 -4.66
N CYS A 803 23.56 31.86 -4.49
CA CYS A 803 22.79 33.08 -4.78
C CYS A 803 23.25 34.27 -3.94
N VAL A 804 23.53 34.05 -2.65
CA VAL A 804 24.04 35.10 -1.75
C VAL A 804 25.43 35.59 -2.18
N ILE A 805 26.36 34.68 -2.46
CA ILE A 805 27.71 35.03 -2.90
C ILE A 805 27.66 35.75 -4.26
N SER A 806 26.85 35.25 -5.20
CA SER A 806 26.67 35.87 -6.51
C SER A 806 26.09 37.28 -6.41
N ALA A 807 25.08 37.49 -5.56
CA ALA A 807 24.51 38.82 -5.33
C ALA A 807 25.54 39.78 -4.71
N GLU A 808 26.31 39.33 -3.72
CA GLU A 808 27.35 40.16 -3.08
C GLU A 808 28.48 40.52 -4.04
N ASN A 809 28.95 39.55 -4.83
CA ASN A 809 30.00 39.78 -5.83
C ASN A 809 29.53 40.76 -6.91
N THR A 810 28.29 40.62 -7.39
CA THR A 810 27.71 41.56 -8.36
C THR A 810 27.57 42.95 -7.76
N ARG A 811 27.10 43.05 -6.50
CA ARG A 811 27.00 44.33 -5.79
C ARG A 811 28.37 45.00 -5.64
N GLN A 812 29.40 44.24 -5.25
CA GLN A 812 30.75 44.76 -5.09
C GLN A 812 31.34 45.22 -6.43
N ARG A 813 31.17 44.45 -7.51
CA ARG A 813 31.61 44.86 -8.86
C ARG A 813 30.97 46.16 -9.30
N LEU A 814 29.66 46.31 -9.09
CA LEU A 814 28.95 47.56 -9.41
C LEU A 814 29.44 48.75 -8.58
N ILE A 815 29.79 48.53 -7.30
CA ILE A 815 30.41 49.57 -6.47
C ILE A 815 31.78 49.96 -7.03
N ASP A 816 32.59 48.97 -7.39
CA ASP A 816 33.93 49.19 -7.93
C ASP A 816 33.90 49.91 -9.30
N ASP A 817 32.87 49.64 -10.11
CA ASP A 817 32.62 50.30 -11.40
C ASP A 817 32.02 51.72 -11.24
N GLY A 818 31.78 52.19 -10.01
CA GLY A 818 31.17 53.50 -9.75
C GLY A 818 29.71 53.58 -10.19
N ALA A 819 28.98 52.46 -10.18
CA ALA A 819 27.56 52.44 -10.51
C ALA A 819 26.77 53.32 -9.53
N SER A 820 25.76 54.03 -10.06
CA SER A 820 24.89 54.88 -9.24
C SER A 820 24.15 54.08 -8.16
N ASP A 821 23.84 54.73 -7.03
CA ASP A 821 23.03 54.16 -5.94
C ASP A 821 21.69 53.60 -6.44
N TYR A 822 21.15 54.18 -7.51
CA TYR A 822 19.95 53.67 -8.17
C TYR A 822 20.14 52.24 -8.68
N ILE A 823 21.24 51.94 -9.38
CA ILE A 823 21.56 50.60 -9.90
C ILE A 823 21.83 49.63 -8.74
N LEU A 824 22.54 50.08 -7.70
CA LEU A 824 22.80 49.26 -6.51
C LEU A 824 21.51 48.87 -5.78
N ALA A 825 20.47 49.70 -5.83
CA ALA A 825 19.17 49.40 -5.25
C ALA A 825 18.38 48.31 -6.01
N TRP A 826 18.77 47.96 -7.24
CA TRP A 826 18.20 46.83 -8.00
C TRP A 826 18.88 45.49 -7.70
N VAL A 827 20.00 45.50 -6.96
CA VAL A 827 20.65 44.26 -6.53
C VAL A 827 20.13 43.89 -5.15
N PRO A 828 19.49 42.72 -4.97
CA PRO A 828 18.95 42.31 -3.67
C PRO A 828 20.05 42.21 -2.62
N GLU A 829 19.74 42.63 -1.40
CA GLU A 829 20.66 42.46 -0.26
C GLU A 829 20.79 40.99 0.12
N SER A 830 21.96 40.57 0.59
CA SER A 830 22.27 39.18 0.92
C SER A 830 21.28 38.58 1.93
N TRP A 831 20.85 39.38 2.92
CA TRP A 831 19.89 38.94 3.93
C TRP A 831 18.50 38.69 3.36
N THR A 832 18.10 39.43 2.31
CA THR A 832 16.81 39.26 1.62
C THR A 832 16.74 37.85 1.02
N ILE A 833 17.76 37.48 0.24
CA ILE A 833 17.90 36.14 -0.37
C ILE A 833 17.98 35.07 0.72
N TYR A 834 18.87 35.26 1.69
CA TYR A 834 19.11 34.29 2.76
C TYR A 834 17.84 34.01 3.58
N GLY A 835 17.14 35.07 4.01
CA GLY A 835 15.92 34.97 4.79
C GLY A 835 14.78 34.30 4.03
N SER A 836 14.53 34.71 2.78
CA SER A 836 13.47 34.13 1.96
C SER A 836 13.73 32.67 1.62
N CYS A 837 14.95 32.33 1.19
CA CYS A 837 15.29 30.97 0.79
C CYS A 837 15.29 30.01 1.99
N ILE A 838 15.83 30.38 3.16
CA ILE A 838 15.82 29.48 4.32
C ILE A 838 14.41 29.20 4.82
N ILE A 839 13.56 30.23 4.91
CA ILE A 839 12.16 30.02 5.32
C ILE A 839 11.45 29.16 4.29
N GLY A 840 11.64 29.44 3.00
CA GLY A 840 11.11 28.63 1.89
C GLY A 840 11.55 27.16 1.98
N SER A 841 12.84 26.89 2.17
CA SER A 841 13.39 25.54 2.30
C SER A 841 12.86 24.81 3.54
N PHE A 842 12.72 25.52 4.66
CA PHE A 842 12.15 24.96 5.88
C PHE A 842 10.69 24.53 5.67
N VAL A 843 9.85 25.41 5.12
CA VAL A 843 8.44 25.10 4.83
C VAL A 843 8.34 23.95 3.83
N ALA A 844 9.11 23.98 2.74
CA ALA A 844 9.16 22.92 1.75
C ALA A 844 9.56 21.56 2.36
N SER A 845 10.52 21.55 3.28
CA SER A 845 10.95 20.33 4.00
C SER A 845 9.85 19.79 4.93
N VAL A 846 9.15 20.68 5.65
CA VAL A 846 8.01 20.29 6.50
C VAL A 846 6.90 19.67 5.67
N VAL A 847 6.61 20.24 4.49
CA VAL A 847 5.65 19.65 3.55
C VAL A 847 6.14 18.28 3.07
N GLY A 848 7.40 18.17 2.65
CA GLY A 848 7.97 16.89 2.22
C GLY A 848 7.86 15.80 3.28
N VAL A 849 8.20 16.10 4.53
CA VAL A 849 8.03 15.18 5.68
C VAL A 849 6.56 14.83 5.91
N THR A 850 5.66 15.81 5.78
CA THR A 850 4.22 15.58 5.95
C THR A 850 3.67 14.64 4.88
N LEU A 851 4.08 14.81 3.63
CA LEU A 851 3.70 13.92 2.53
C LEU A 851 4.16 12.48 2.78
N ILE A 852 5.43 12.29 3.15
CA ILE A 852 5.98 10.98 3.53
C ILE A 852 5.13 10.33 4.64
N LEU A 853 4.78 11.08 5.69
CA LEU A 853 3.99 10.56 6.81
C LEU A 853 2.54 10.21 6.45
N LEU A 854 1.98 10.79 5.39
CA LEU A 854 0.61 10.56 4.93
C LEU A 854 0.47 9.35 3.99
N TYR A 855 1.52 8.99 3.24
CA TYR A 855 1.48 7.88 2.29
C TYR A 855 1.03 6.57 2.94
N ALA A 856 1.72 6.09 3.98
CA ALA A 856 1.40 4.80 4.60
C ALA A 856 -0.05 4.71 5.14
N PRO A 857 -0.56 5.71 5.88
CA PRO A 857 -1.98 5.77 6.25
C PRO A 857 -2.96 5.63 5.09
N ASN A 858 -2.69 6.31 3.97
CA ASN A 858 -3.58 6.29 2.82
C ASN A 858 -3.53 4.96 2.07
N THR A 859 -2.33 4.40 1.86
CA THR A 859 -2.14 3.05 1.29
C THR A 859 -2.94 2.01 2.05
N ILE A 860 -2.82 2.01 3.38
CA ILE A 860 -3.51 1.06 4.26
C ILE A 860 -5.02 1.32 4.24
N SER A 861 -5.45 2.59 4.25
CA SER A 861 -6.87 2.92 4.12
C SER A 861 -7.45 2.41 2.80
N THR A 862 -6.73 2.55 1.69
CA THR A 862 -7.15 2.05 0.37
C THR A 862 -7.25 0.53 0.36
N ILE A 863 -6.26 -0.20 0.90
CA ILE A 863 -6.32 -1.67 1.01
C ILE A 863 -7.52 -2.09 1.86
N LEU A 864 -7.75 -1.45 3.02
CA LEU A 864 -8.88 -1.79 3.88
C LEU A 864 -10.22 -1.44 3.23
N LYS A 865 -10.31 -0.37 2.44
CA LYS A 865 -11.52 -0.02 1.67
C LYS A 865 -11.82 -1.04 0.58
N LEU A 866 -10.80 -1.54 -0.12
CA LEU A 866 -10.94 -2.61 -1.12
C LEU A 866 -11.44 -3.90 -0.45
N ARG A 867 -10.78 -4.35 0.62
CA ARG A 867 -11.15 -5.57 1.34
C ARG A 867 -12.51 -5.52 2.02
N SER A 868 -12.97 -4.35 2.44
CA SER A 868 -14.30 -4.18 3.05
C SER A 868 -15.42 -3.86 2.04
N GLY A 869 -15.09 -3.80 0.74
CA GLY A 869 -16.01 -3.42 -0.32
C GLY A 869 -16.57 -2.00 -0.19
N VAL A 870 -15.87 -1.09 0.49
CA VAL A 870 -16.14 0.36 0.40
C VAL A 870 -15.76 0.86 -0.99
N ILE A 871 -14.68 0.31 -1.55
CA ILE A 871 -14.42 0.36 -2.98
C ILE A 871 -14.91 -0.98 -3.54
N PRO A 872 -15.98 -0.99 -4.37
CA PRO A 872 -16.50 -2.22 -4.93
C PRO A 872 -15.48 -2.88 -5.87
N SER A 873 -15.56 -4.20 -6.00
CA SER A 873 -14.60 -5.01 -6.76
C SER A 873 -15.27 -5.81 -7.86
N LEU A 874 -15.86 -6.95 -7.53
CA LEU A 874 -16.39 -7.94 -8.48
C LEU A 874 -17.43 -7.36 -9.47
N HIS A 875 -18.29 -6.47 -8.99
CA HIS A 875 -19.36 -5.86 -9.78
C HIS A 875 -19.02 -4.46 -10.33
N ASP A 876 -17.82 -3.94 -10.05
CA ASP A 876 -17.43 -2.60 -10.48
C ASP A 876 -16.70 -2.63 -11.84
N PRO A 877 -17.27 -2.05 -12.91
CA PRO A 877 -16.59 -1.95 -14.20
C PRO A 877 -15.30 -1.11 -14.12
N HIS A 878 -15.13 -0.25 -13.12
CA HIS A 878 -13.88 0.47 -12.91
C HIS A 878 -12.78 -0.42 -12.33
N PHE A 879 -13.13 -1.47 -11.58
CA PHE A 879 -12.14 -2.39 -11.01
C PHE A 879 -11.39 -3.16 -12.10
N GLN A 880 -12.08 -3.48 -13.19
CA GLN A 880 -11.51 -4.03 -14.42
C GLN A 880 -10.33 -3.20 -14.96
N LYS A 881 -10.42 -1.87 -14.90
CA LYS A 881 -9.35 -0.96 -15.36
C LYS A 881 -8.08 -1.07 -14.51
N TYR A 882 -8.21 -1.49 -13.26
CA TYR A 882 -7.06 -1.69 -12.37
C TYR A 882 -6.38 -3.06 -12.55
N ARG A 883 -7.05 -4.05 -13.15
CA ARG A 883 -6.49 -5.39 -13.40
C ARG A 883 -5.65 -5.47 -14.68
N VAL A 884 -5.87 -4.56 -15.64
CA VAL A 884 -5.17 -4.53 -16.93
C VAL A 884 -3.90 -3.68 -16.84
N SER A 885 -2.88 -3.99 -17.66
CA SER A 885 -1.59 -3.28 -17.73
C SER A 885 -0.89 -3.16 -16.37
N THR A 886 -0.71 -4.31 -15.71
CA THR A 886 0.04 -4.42 -14.45
C THR A 886 1.54 -4.19 -14.64
N ASP A 887 2.03 -4.24 -15.89
CA ASP A 887 3.38 -3.87 -16.24
C ASP A 887 3.69 -2.43 -15.75
N MET A 888 2.79 -1.48 -15.94
CA MET A 888 2.97 -0.06 -15.56
C MET A 888 3.36 0.19 -14.09
N ILE A 889 3.20 -0.80 -13.19
CA ILE A 889 3.53 -0.68 -11.76
C ILE A 889 4.99 -0.26 -11.52
N TYR A 890 5.94 -0.59 -12.41
CA TYR A 890 7.34 -0.21 -12.21
C TYR A 890 7.58 1.31 -12.19
N TYR A 891 6.67 2.11 -12.74
CA TYR A 891 6.77 3.58 -12.70
C TYR A 891 6.59 4.15 -11.29
N ASN A 892 5.84 3.47 -10.41
CA ASN A 892 5.43 4.03 -9.12
C ASN A 892 6.62 4.43 -8.23
N LEU A 893 7.71 3.66 -8.23
CA LEU A 893 8.89 3.98 -7.43
C LEU A 893 9.51 5.32 -7.84
N GLY A 894 9.69 5.52 -9.15
CA GLY A 894 10.18 6.79 -9.70
C GLY A 894 9.19 7.91 -9.46
N SER A 895 7.90 7.68 -9.74
CA SER A 895 6.83 8.65 -9.53
C SER A 895 6.75 9.11 -8.07
N MET A 896 6.93 8.24 -7.07
CA MET A 896 6.95 8.63 -5.65
C MET A 896 8.06 9.65 -5.33
N VAL A 897 9.25 9.47 -5.93
CA VAL A 897 10.41 10.34 -5.71
C VAL A 897 10.25 11.66 -6.46
N TYR A 898 9.93 11.60 -7.76
CA TYR A 898 9.79 12.80 -8.58
C TYR A 898 8.58 13.65 -8.22
N ALA A 899 7.45 13.03 -7.83
CA ALA A 899 6.31 13.72 -7.24
C ALA A 899 6.75 14.56 -6.03
N LEU A 900 7.56 13.98 -5.14
CA LEU A 900 8.05 14.68 -3.97
C LEU A 900 9.01 15.82 -4.32
N ILE A 901 9.93 15.61 -5.27
CA ILE A 901 10.81 16.68 -5.79
C ILE A 901 9.97 17.84 -6.33
N GLY A 902 8.98 17.53 -7.18
CA GLY A 902 8.09 18.53 -7.76
C GLY A 902 7.31 19.30 -6.70
N SER A 903 6.73 18.60 -5.73
CA SER A 903 5.98 19.23 -4.63
C SER A 903 6.87 20.12 -3.76
N VAL A 904 7.99 19.61 -3.26
CA VAL A 904 8.92 20.35 -2.41
C VAL A 904 9.52 21.55 -3.15
N GLY A 905 9.91 21.37 -4.42
CA GLY A 905 10.40 22.44 -5.29
C GLY A 905 9.36 23.53 -5.52
N LEU A 906 8.12 23.16 -5.80
CA LEU A 906 7.03 24.12 -6.01
C LEU A 906 6.70 24.88 -4.71
N PHE A 907 6.69 24.23 -3.54
CA PHE A 907 6.53 24.93 -2.25
C PHE A 907 7.69 25.87 -1.94
N PHE A 908 8.92 25.48 -2.27
CA PHE A 908 10.09 26.35 -2.14
C PHE A 908 9.93 27.61 -3.01
N ILE A 909 9.51 27.44 -4.27
CA ILE A 909 9.30 28.56 -5.19
C ILE A 909 8.12 29.44 -4.74
N LEU A 910 6.98 28.85 -4.39
CA LEU A 910 5.80 29.61 -3.98
C LEU A 910 6.05 30.40 -2.69
N ILE A 911 6.58 29.75 -1.64
CA ILE A 911 6.76 30.40 -0.33
C ILE A 911 8.04 31.23 -0.31
N GLY A 912 9.16 30.66 -0.78
CA GLY A 912 10.44 31.35 -0.85
C GLY A 912 10.41 32.51 -1.84
N GLY A 913 9.81 32.34 -3.01
CA GLY A 913 9.63 33.40 -3.99
C GLY A 913 8.69 34.50 -3.50
N LEU A 914 7.56 34.16 -2.86
CA LEU A 914 6.67 35.17 -2.28
C LEU A 914 7.36 35.98 -1.17
N LEU A 915 8.12 35.32 -0.28
CA LEU A 915 8.89 36.00 0.77
C LEU A 915 10.01 36.85 0.19
N PHE A 916 10.67 36.38 -0.88
CA PHE A 916 11.68 37.15 -1.58
C PHE A 916 11.06 38.45 -2.14
N LEU A 917 9.92 38.36 -2.83
CA LEU A 917 9.20 39.54 -3.33
C LEU A 917 8.74 40.50 -2.22
N LEU A 918 8.41 39.97 -1.03
CA LEU A 918 8.04 40.79 0.12
C LEU A 918 9.25 41.52 0.74
N PHE A 919 10.40 40.86 0.84
CA PHE A 919 11.60 41.42 1.46
C PHE A 919 12.46 42.24 0.50
N TYR A 920 12.32 42.04 -0.82
CA TYR A 920 13.10 42.74 -1.81
C TYR A 920 12.59 44.17 -2.00
N ALA A 921 13.42 45.15 -1.65
CA ALA A 921 13.04 46.55 -1.49
C ALA A 921 12.26 47.14 -2.68
N GLN A 922 12.62 46.77 -3.92
CA GLN A 922 11.93 47.28 -5.12
C GLN A 922 10.52 46.71 -5.31
N THR A 923 10.31 45.45 -4.92
CA THR A 923 9.00 44.81 -5.03
C THR A 923 8.16 44.97 -3.76
N THR A 924 8.78 45.30 -2.62
CA THR A 924 8.10 45.46 -1.33
C THR A 924 6.93 46.45 -1.41
N TYR A 925 7.07 47.58 -2.12
CA TYR A 925 5.98 48.55 -2.27
C TYR A 925 4.74 47.95 -2.95
N TYR A 926 4.93 47.29 -4.09
CA TYR A 926 3.84 46.63 -4.83
C TYR A 926 3.25 45.46 -4.04
N MET A 927 4.08 44.69 -3.34
CA MET A 927 3.61 43.58 -2.51
C MET A 927 2.82 44.07 -1.29
N GLN A 928 3.22 45.17 -0.65
CA GLN A 928 2.45 45.80 0.42
C GLN A 928 1.11 46.32 -0.09
N LEU A 929 1.07 46.91 -1.29
CA LEU A 929 -0.18 47.32 -1.93
C LEU A 929 -1.09 46.13 -2.22
N LEU A 930 -0.55 45.03 -2.76
CA LEU A 930 -1.29 43.78 -2.98
C LEU A 930 -1.81 43.18 -1.67
N VAL A 931 -1.01 43.17 -0.61
CA VAL A 931 -1.43 42.72 0.73
C VAL A 931 -2.53 43.63 1.27
N ALA A 932 -2.42 44.95 1.11
CA ALA A 932 -3.45 45.89 1.51
C ALA A 932 -4.76 45.67 0.74
N TRP A 933 -4.69 45.44 -0.58
CA TRP A 933 -5.84 45.06 -1.40
C TRP A 933 -6.43 43.72 -0.98
N GLY A 934 -5.60 42.73 -0.64
CA GLY A 934 -6.03 41.45 -0.11
C GLY A 934 -6.79 41.60 1.22
N ILE A 935 -6.26 42.39 2.15
CA ILE A 935 -6.92 42.70 3.43
C ILE A 935 -8.24 43.44 3.19
N GLY A 936 -8.24 44.49 2.35
CA GLY A 936 -9.44 45.25 2.02
C GLY A 936 -10.53 44.37 1.38
N THR A 937 -10.15 43.53 0.42
CA THR A 937 -11.06 42.56 -0.22
C THR A 937 -11.57 41.55 0.80
N GLY A 938 -10.73 41.05 1.70
CA GLY A 938 -11.11 40.13 2.76
C GLY A 938 -12.13 40.74 3.73
N VAL A 939 -11.92 41.99 4.16
CA VAL A 939 -12.87 42.74 4.99
C VAL A 939 -14.20 42.93 4.26
N MET A 940 -14.17 43.26 2.97
CA MET A 940 -15.38 43.43 2.16
C MET A 940 -16.15 42.11 1.98
N ILE A 941 -15.47 40.98 1.78
CA ILE A 941 -16.08 39.64 1.76
C ILE A 941 -16.72 39.33 3.12
N GLY A 942 -16.02 39.60 4.22
CA GLY A 942 -16.55 39.38 5.57
C GLY A 942 -17.81 40.21 5.84
N LEU A 943 -17.78 41.51 5.52
CA LEU A 943 -18.92 42.41 5.65
C LEU A 943 -20.12 41.92 4.83
N LYS A 944 -19.86 41.51 3.58
CA LYS A 944 -20.85 40.93 2.70
C LYS A 944 -21.49 39.67 3.28
N THR A 945 -20.68 38.74 3.82
CA THR A 945 -21.18 37.51 4.47
C THR A 945 -22.09 37.85 5.64
N ILE A 946 -21.72 38.84 6.46
CA ILE A 946 -22.55 39.30 7.59
C ILE A 946 -23.88 39.88 7.09
N ILE A 947 -23.85 40.79 6.11
CA ILE A 947 -25.07 41.37 5.51
C ILE A 947 -25.96 40.27 4.91
N LEU A 948 -25.37 39.30 4.20
CA LEU A 948 -26.09 38.16 3.67
C LEU A 948 -26.73 37.30 4.76
N MET A 949 -26.03 37.06 5.87
CA MET A 949 -26.60 36.31 7.00
C MET A 949 -27.83 37.04 7.56
N PHE A 950 -27.79 38.37 7.72
CA PHE A 950 -28.93 39.17 8.16
C PHE A 950 -30.07 39.18 7.14
N CYS A 951 -29.79 39.48 5.87
CA CYS A 951 -30.78 39.48 4.79
C CYS A 951 -31.40 38.08 4.59
N ARG A 952 -30.63 37.01 4.73
CA ARG A 952 -31.12 35.63 4.63
C ARG A 952 -32.04 35.28 5.81
N ALA A 953 -31.66 35.66 7.03
CA ALA A 953 -32.50 35.44 8.21
C ALA A 953 -33.83 36.21 8.15
N TYR A 954 -33.82 37.41 7.56
CA TYR A 954 -34.99 38.29 7.56
C TYR A 954 -35.88 38.12 6.32
N TYR A 955 -35.32 37.99 5.12
CA TYR A 955 -36.08 37.95 3.86
C TYR A 955 -36.36 36.54 3.35
N TYR A 956 -35.64 35.52 3.81
CA TYR A 956 -35.80 34.15 3.32
C TYR A 956 -36.25 33.21 4.43
N LYS A 957 -37.22 32.35 4.12
CA LYS A 957 -37.64 31.25 4.98
C LYS A 957 -37.32 29.95 4.26
N VAL A 958 -36.18 29.35 4.62
CA VAL A 958 -35.62 28.14 4.00
C VAL A 958 -35.37 28.35 2.50
N PHE A 959 -36.32 27.96 1.65
CA PHE A 959 -36.26 28.07 0.19
C PHE A 959 -37.11 29.22 -0.37
N TYR A 960 -38.06 29.75 0.42
CA TYR A 960 -39.04 30.73 -0.06
C TYR A 960 -38.68 32.15 0.37
N ARG A 961 -38.98 33.12 -0.50
CA ARG A 961 -38.85 34.55 -0.21
C ARG A 961 -40.06 34.98 0.63
N SER A 962 -39.84 35.39 1.87
CA SER A 962 -40.91 35.92 2.73
C SER A 962 -41.44 37.26 2.22
N HIS A 963 -40.56 38.08 1.63
CA HIS A 963 -40.86 39.38 1.07
C HIS A 963 -40.19 39.50 -0.30
N PRO A 964 -40.88 39.15 -1.41
CA PRO A 964 -40.25 38.98 -2.72
C PRO A 964 -39.61 40.28 -3.24
N TRP A 965 -40.25 41.44 -3.07
CA TRP A 965 -39.69 42.71 -3.55
C TRP A 965 -38.40 43.11 -2.83
N LYS A 966 -38.35 42.96 -1.49
CA LYS A 966 -37.13 43.23 -0.70
C LYS A 966 -36.03 42.24 -1.05
N ALA A 967 -36.38 40.96 -1.15
CA ALA A 967 -35.46 39.92 -1.56
C ALA A 967 -34.86 40.20 -2.95
N ASN A 968 -35.67 40.67 -3.90
CA ASN A 968 -35.20 41.02 -5.25
C ASN A 968 -34.24 42.21 -5.24
N ILE A 969 -34.55 43.29 -4.51
CA ILE A 969 -33.64 44.44 -4.38
C ILE A 969 -32.33 44.02 -3.72
N THR A 970 -32.41 43.23 -2.63
CA THR A 970 -31.19 42.71 -2.00
C THR A 970 -30.42 41.80 -2.93
N ALA A 971 -31.08 40.94 -3.71
CA ALA A 971 -30.41 40.08 -4.68
C ALA A 971 -29.67 40.90 -5.75
N LEU A 972 -30.32 41.92 -6.32
CA LEU A 972 -29.70 42.82 -7.30
C LEU A 972 -28.49 43.55 -6.72
N ALA A 973 -28.62 44.12 -5.50
CA ALA A 973 -27.50 44.76 -4.82
C ALA A 973 -26.34 43.78 -4.57
N MET A 974 -26.66 42.54 -4.22
CA MET A 974 -25.68 41.47 -4.01
C MET A 974 -25.03 40.99 -5.31
N GLU A 975 -25.75 41.00 -6.43
CA GLU A 975 -25.24 40.70 -7.78
C GLU A 975 -24.25 41.78 -8.23
N CYS A 976 -24.58 43.06 -8.10
CA CYS A 976 -23.66 44.17 -8.40
C CYS A 976 -22.39 44.07 -7.53
N TRP A 977 -22.53 43.75 -6.24
CA TRP A 977 -21.39 43.52 -5.36
C TRP A 977 -20.59 42.26 -5.77
N HIS A 978 -21.26 41.21 -6.25
CA HIS A 978 -20.59 40.01 -6.78
C HIS A 978 -19.76 40.29 -8.03
N ILE A 979 -20.22 41.16 -8.93
CA ILE A 979 -19.45 41.55 -10.11
C ILE A 979 -18.13 42.20 -9.69
N GLY A 980 -18.17 43.15 -8.73
CA GLY A 980 -16.97 43.81 -8.22
C GLY A 980 -16.00 42.87 -7.48
N LEU A 981 -16.51 41.84 -6.79
CA LEU A 981 -15.70 40.84 -6.08
C LEU A 981 -15.32 39.61 -6.95
N GLY A 982 -15.86 39.51 -8.16
CA GLY A 982 -15.73 38.32 -9.01
C GLY A 982 -14.27 37.99 -9.34
N SER A 983 -13.45 39.01 -9.60
CA SER A 983 -12.01 38.88 -9.83
C SER A 983 -11.28 38.29 -8.61
N GLY A 984 -11.65 38.71 -7.40
CA GLY A 984 -11.08 38.18 -6.15
C GLY A 984 -11.43 36.70 -5.92
N VAL A 985 -12.65 36.29 -6.26
CA VAL A 985 -13.05 34.86 -6.17
C VAL A 985 -12.26 34.03 -7.19
N MET A 986 -12.08 34.51 -8.42
CA MET A 986 -11.28 33.83 -9.44
C MET A 986 -9.82 33.67 -8.99
N LEU A 987 -9.20 34.74 -8.47
CA LEU A 987 -7.83 34.70 -7.95
C LEU A 987 -7.71 33.78 -6.73
N GLY A 988 -8.70 33.79 -5.84
CA GLY A 988 -8.79 32.87 -4.71
C GLY A 988 -8.85 31.41 -5.16
N ARG A 989 -9.69 31.10 -6.16
CA ARG A 989 -9.76 29.76 -6.76
C ARG A 989 -8.42 29.37 -7.40
N LEU A 990 -7.80 30.25 -8.18
CA LEU A 990 -6.49 29.99 -8.80
C LEU A 990 -5.42 29.68 -7.74
N THR A 991 -5.40 30.45 -6.65
CA THR A 991 -4.46 30.22 -5.54
C THR A 991 -4.74 28.89 -4.85
N GLN A 992 -6.01 28.54 -4.61
CA GLN A 992 -6.40 27.24 -4.07
C GLN A 992 -5.99 26.10 -5.00
N PHE A 993 -6.17 26.25 -6.31
CA PHE A 993 -5.73 25.26 -7.30
C PHE A 993 -4.22 25.11 -7.33
N LEU A 994 -3.44 26.19 -7.26
CA LEU A 994 -1.99 26.13 -7.19
C LEU A 994 -1.50 25.46 -5.91
N LEU A 995 -2.08 25.78 -4.76
CA LEU A 995 -1.74 25.14 -3.48
C LEU A 995 -2.20 23.67 -3.43
N ALA A 996 -3.37 23.36 -3.99
CA ALA A 996 -3.82 21.98 -4.13
C ALA A 996 -2.91 21.21 -5.09
N ALA A 997 -2.54 21.78 -6.24
CA ALA A 997 -1.56 21.17 -7.14
C ALA A 997 -0.23 20.94 -6.42
N ALA A 998 0.25 21.91 -5.64
CA ALA A 998 1.46 21.79 -4.84
C ALA A 998 1.43 20.60 -3.87
N PHE A 999 0.32 20.41 -3.14
CA PHE A 999 0.18 19.32 -2.16
C PHE A 999 -0.10 17.96 -2.83
N TRP A 1000 -0.90 17.94 -3.89
CA TRP A 1000 -1.33 16.70 -4.55
C TRP A 1000 -0.33 16.19 -5.58
N ILE A 1001 0.49 17.04 -6.21
CA ILE A 1001 1.55 16.59 -7.13
C ILE A 1001 2.56 15.69 -6.42
N GLY A 1002 2.73 15.86 -5.10
CA GLY A 1002 3.56 15.02 -4.24
C GLY A 1002 2.97 13.65 -3.92
N ARG A 1003 1.72 13.40 -4.31
CA ARG A 1003 0.91 12.24 -3.93
C ARG A 1003 0.52 11.44 -5.15
N ILE A 1004 1.04 10.23 -5.26
CA ILE A 1004 0.61 9.25 -6.25
C ILE A 1004 -0.52 8.37 -5.72
N ASP A 1005 -0.93 8.51 -4.45
CA ASP A 1005 -1.95 7.66 -3.83
C ASP A 1005 -3.39 8.19 -4.01
N SER A 1006 -3.53 9.45 -4.42
CA SER A 1006 -4.82 10.13 -4.58
C SER A 1006 -4.87 10.90 -5.88
N SER A 1007 -5.99 10.78 -6.60
CA SER A 1007 -6.23 11.59 -7.80
C SER A 1007 -6.37 13.07 -7.44
N PHE A 1008 -5.61 13.89 -8.16
CA PHE A 1008 -5.73 15.34 -8.22
C PHE A 1008 -6.86 15.76 -9.17
N LEU A 1009 -6.97 15.08 -10.31
CA LEU A 1009 -8.03 15.32 -11.30
C LEU A 1009 -9.19 14.35 -11.11
N SER A 1010 -10.38 14.77 -11.53
CA SER A 1010 -11.52 13.87 -11.68
C SER A 1010 -11.17 12.78 -12.70
N SER A 1011 -11.64 11.55 -12.47
CA SER A 1011 -11.46 10.42 -13.40
C SER A 1011 -12.11 10.64 -14.77
N GLU A 1012 -12.99 11.64 -14.89
CA GLU A 1012 -13.68 12.01 -16.13
C GLU A 1012 -12.86 13.01 -16.97
N VAL A 1013 -11.81 13.61 -16.40
CA VAL A 1013 -10.96 14.57 -17.11
C VAL A 1013 -9.97 13.80 -17.99
N VAL A 1014 -10.45 13.44 -19.18
CA VAL A 1014 -9.68 12.82 -20.25
C VAL A 1014 -9.60 13.82 -21.40
N LEU A 1015 -8.40 14.27 -21.74
CA LEU A 1015 -8.19 15.16 -22.87
C LEU A 1015 -7.60 14.36 -24.03
N PHE A 1016 -8.30 14.33 -25.17
CA PHE A 1016 -7.90 13.55 -26.35
C PHE A 1016 -7.65 12.05 -26.06
N GLY A 1017 -8.48 11.44 -25.20
CA GLY A 1017 -8.30 10.04 -24.79
C GLY A 1017 -7.20 9.81 -23.75
N TYR A 1018 -6.39 10.82 -23.41
CA TYR A 1018 -5.32 10.73 -22.43
C TYR A 1018 -5.80 11.16 -21.03
N ALA A 1019 -5.67 10.26 -20.05
CA ALA A 1019 -5.89 10.58 -18.65
C ALA A 1019 -4.63 11.21 -18.06
N PHE A 1020 -4.65 12.53 -17.82
CA PHE A 1020 -3.50 13.27 -17.30
C PHE A 1020 -3.02 12.79 -15.92
N ASP A 1021 -3.91 12.21 -15.12
CA ASP A 1021 -3.63 11.76 -13.75
C ASP A 1021 -3.65 10.23 -13.65
N TYR A 1022 -2.69 9.59 -14.31
CA TYR A 1022 -2.57 8.12 -14.34
C TYR A 1022 -1.84 7.53 -13.12
N ALA A 1023 -1.04 8.32 -12.40
CA ALA A 1023 -0.21 7.81 -11.29
C ALA A 1023 -1.02 7.15 -10.16
N PRO A 1024 -2.17 7.68 -9.71
CA PRO A 1024 -3.05 7.02 -8.73
C PRO A 1024 -3.68 5.73 -9.23
N ILE A 1025 -3.96 5.65 -10.52
CA ILE A 1025 -4.48 4.42 -11.13
C ILE A 1025 -3.38 3.36 -11.07
N THR A 1026 -2.17 3.68 -11.56
CA THR A 1026 -1.00 2.79 -11.53
C THR A 1026 -0.62 2.39 -10.10
N TYR A 1027 -0.74 3.30 -9.13
CA TYR A 1027 -0.53 2.99 -7.72
C TYR A 1027 -1.55 1.99 -7.19
N ARG A 1028 -2.84 2.14 -7.52
CA ARG A 1028 -3.86 1.15 -7.15
C ARG A 1028 -3.59 -0.21 -7.80
N LYS A 1029 -3.12 -0.27 -9.04
CA LYS A 1029 -2.71 -1.54 -9.68
C LYS A 1029 -1.64 -2.25 -8.87
N GLU A 1030 -0.66 -1.51 -8.34
CA GLU A 1030 0.39 -2.07 -7.47
C GLU A 1030 -0.20 -2.69 -6.21
N LEU A 1031 -1.13 -1.99 -5.55
CA LEU A 1031 -1.78 -2.50 -4.36
C LEU A 1031 -2.57 -3.77 -4.66
N LEU A 1032 -3.28 -3.83 -5.79
CA LEU A 1032 -4.04 -5.02 -6.19
C LEU A 1032 -3.13 -6.19 -6.55
N VAL A 1033 -2.07 -5.98 -7.33
CA VAL A 1033 -1.11 -7.04 -7.66
C VAL A 1033 -0.45 -7.57 -6.40
N HIS A 1034 -0.06 -6.69 -5.50
CA HIS A 1034 0.51 -7.12 -4.24
C HIS A 1034 -0.50 -7.89 -3.38
N ASP A 1035 -1.74 -7.40 -3.25
CA ASP A 1035 -2.75 -8.08 -2.44
C ASP A 1035 -3.17 -9.42 -3.08
N ALA A 1036 -3.24 -9.53 -4.41
CA ALA A 1036 -3.49 -10.79 -5.10
C ALA A 1036 -2.49 -11.89 -4.70
N HIS A 1037 -1.25 -11.52 -4.41
CA HIS A 1037 -0.21 -12.47 -3.99
C HIS A 1037 -0.11 -12.62 -2.46
N ARG A 1038 -0.52 -11.64 -1.66
CA ARG A 1038 -0.27 -11.59 -0.21
C ARG A 1038 -1.53 -11.43 0.64
N HIS A 1039 -2.71 -11.60 0.05
CA HIS A 1039 -3.96 -11.60 0.80
C HIS A 1039 -3.98 -12.78 1.79
N PRO A 1040 -4.34 -12.58 3.07
CA PRO A 1040 -4.30 -13.63 4.09
C PRO A 1040 -5.18 -14.84 3.76
N ILE A 1041 -6.33 -14.63 3.12
CA ILE A 1041 -7.22 -15.72 2.67
C ILE A 1041 -6.63 -16.45 1.45
N MET A 1042 -6.03 -15.72 0.50
CA MET A 1042 -5.39 -16.32 -0.67
C MET A 1042 -4.18 -17.18 -0.28
N GLU A 1043 -3.38 -16.76 0.70
CA GLU A 1043 -2.25 -17.55 1.22
C GLU A 1043 -2.71 -18.88 1.84
N ARG A 1044 -3.88 -18.91 2.47
CA ARG A 1044 -4.47 -20.16 2.99
C ARG A 1044 -4.94 -21.07 1.89
N LEU A 1045 -5.68 -20.51 0.94
CA LEU A 1045 -6.16 -21.23 -0.23
C LEU A 1045 -5.00 -21.83 -1.03
N LEU A 1046 -3.91 -21.07 -1.20
CA LEU A 1046 -2.67 -21.52 -1.81
C LEU A 1046 -2.05 -22.72 -1.07
N CYS A 1047 -2.03 -22.66 0.26
CA CYS A 1047 -1.54 -23.77 1.08
C CYS A 1047 -2.40 -25.03 0.87
N MET A 1048 -3.72 -24.89 0.73
CA MET A 1048 -4.60 -26.02 0.38
C MET A 1048 -4.32 -26.57 -1.03
N TYR A 1049 -4.07 -25.71 -2.02
CA TYR A 1049 -3.68 -26.14 -3.38
C TYR A 1049 -2.39 -26.95 -3.37
N LEU A 1050 -1.39 -26.48 -2.64
CA LEU A 1050 -0.10 -27.16 -2.54
C LEU A 1050 -0.19 -28.47 -1.75
N MET A 1051 -1.04 -28.54 -0.72
CA MET A 1051 -1.32 -29.79 0.00
C MET A 1051 -2.01 -30.80 -0.91
N ARG A 1052 -3.01 -30.37 -1.70
CA ARG A 1052 -3.67 -31.22 -2.70
C ARG A 1052 -2.69 -31.70 -3.75
N LEU A 1053 -1.80 -30.82 -4.23
CA LEU A 1053 -0.73 -31.21 -5.15
C LEU A 1053 0.22 -32.25 -4.57
N LYS A 1054 0.62 -32.11 -3.30
CA LYS A 1054 1.56 -33.03 -2.66
C LYS A 1054 0.94 -34.40 -2.37
N TYR A 1055 -0.28 -34.42 -1.86
CA TYR A 1055 -0.92 -35.61 -1.30
C TYR A 1055 -1.96 -36.23 -2.26
N GLY A 1056 -2.28 -35.56 -3.36
CA GLY A 1056 -3.31 -35.99 -4.31
C GLY A 1056 -4.65 -36.20 -3.61
N LYS A 1057 -5.37 -37.26 -4.01
CA LYS A 1057 -6.69 -37.62 -3.48
C LYS A 1057 -6.72 -37.97 -1.98
N THR A 1058 -5.56 -38.16 -1.35
CA THR A 1058 -5.49 -38.41 0.10
C THR A 1058 -5.67 -37.13 0.93
N PHE A 1059 -5.61 -35.95 0.31
CA PHE A 1059 -5.90 -34.67 0.93
C PHE A 1059 -7.12 -34.02 0.24
N SER A 1060 -8.15 -33.68 1.01
CA SER A 1060 -9.45 -33.23 0.49
C SER A 1060 -10.15 -34.28 -0.38
N SER A 1061 -10.63 -35.35 0.24
CA SER A 1061 -11.44 -36.38 -0.41
C SER A 1061 -12.80 -35.79 -0.83
N ASP A 1062 -13.43 -36.39 -1.84
CA ASP A 1062 -14.73 -35.94 -2.33
C ASP A 1062 -15.78 -35.92 -1.21
N ALA A 1063 -15.75 -36.93 -0.33
CA ALA A 1063 -16.66 -37.05 0.82
C ALA A 1063 -16.43 -35.96 1.87
N GLY A 1064 -15.18 -35.69 2.27
CA GLY A 1064 -14.90 -34.62 3.23
C GLY A 1064 -15.18 -33.23 2.63
N ALA A 1065 -14.95 -33.05 1.33
CA ALA A 1065 -15.32 -31.82 0.63
C ALA A 1065 -16.84 -31.63 0.58
N ALA A 1066 -17.62 -32.68 0.31
CA ALA A 1066 -19.09 -32.63 0.35
C ALA A 1066 -19.62 -32.28 1.74
N TRP A 1067 -19.05 -32.85 2.81
CA TRP A 1067 -19.38 -32.46 4.19
C TRP A 1067 -19.06 -30.99 4.49
N ARG A 1068 -17.92 -30.48 4.02
CA ARG A 1068 -17.55 -29.06 4.17
C ARG A 1068 -18.48 -28.13 3.39
N ILE A 1069 -18.91 -28.52 2.19
CA ILE A 1069 -19.92 -27.76 1.42
C ILE A 1069 -21.22 -27.72 2.19
N LEU A 1070 -21.70 -28.86 2.69
CA LEU A 1070 -22.93 -28.93 3.47
C LEU A 1070 -22.85 -27.98 4.67
N PHE A 1071 -21.75 -28.05 5.43
CA PHE A 1071 -21.47 -27.13 6.53
C PHE A 1071 -21.52 -25.65 6.11
N VAL A 1072 -20.87 -25.29 5.01
CA VAL A 1072 -20.84 -23.91 4.51
C VAL A 1072 -22.22 -23.46 4.04
N LEU A 1073 -22.96 -24.28 3.30
CA LEU A 1073 -24.28 -23.94 2.78
C LEU A 1073 -25.31 -23.79 3.89
N THR A 1074 -25.23 -24.61 4.93
CA THR A 1074 -26.11 -24.48 6.08
C THR A 1074 -25.80 -23.25 6.92
N LEU A 1075 -24.51 -22.91 7.06
CA LEU A 1075 -24.08 -21.72 7.79
C LEU A 1075 -24.28 -20.43 6.98
N MET A 1076 -24.27 -20.53 5.65
CA MET A 1076 -24.32 -19.39 4.72
C MET A 1076 -25.32 -19.68 3.58
N PRO A 1077 -26.62 -19.82 3.88
CA PRO A 1077 -27.63 -20.23 2.90
C PRO A 1077 -27.78 -19.26 1.73
N TRP A 1078 -27.41 -17.98 1.91
CA TRP A 1078 -27.40 -17.00 0.81
C TRP A 1078 -26.42 -17.37 -0.32
N LEU A 1079 -25.38 -18.17 -0.05
CA LEU A 1079 -24.47 -18.66 -1.08
C LEU A 1079 -25.16 -19.62 -2.07
N LEU A 1080 -26.26 -20.27 -1.68
CA LEU A 1080 -27.07 -21.11 -2.58
C LEU A 1080 -27.56 -20.32 -3.79
N LYS A 1081 -28.02 -19.08 -3.57
CA LYS A 1081 -28.51 -18.20 -4.64
C LYS A 1081 -27.43 -17.90 -5.68
N HIS A 1082 -26.20 -17.66 -5.22
CA HIS A 1082 -25.06 -17.40 -6.11
C HIS A 1082 -24.63 -18.66 -6.87
N ARG A 1083 -24.83 -19.85 -6.28
CA ARG A 1083 -24.51 -21.12 -6.93
C ARG A 1083 -25.56 -21.55 -7.97
N GLN A 1084 -26.85 -21.32 -7.71
CA GLN A 1084 -27.96 -21.76 -8.56
C GLN A 1084 -28.17 -20.93 -9.82
N GLY A 1085 -27.68 -19.67 -9.86
CA GLY A 1085 -27.90 -18.76 -10.99
C GLY A 1085 -27.41 -19.26 -12.36
N LYS A 1086 -26.69 -20.39 -12.40
CA LYS A 1086 -26.05 -20.95 -13.60
C LYS A 1086 -26.86 -22.04 -14.31
N ILE A 1087 -27.85 -22.66 -13.66
CA ILE A 1087 -28.50 -23.87 -14.24
C ILE A 1087 -29.71 -23.52 -15.13
N LYS A 1088 -30.22 -22.27 -15.09
CA LYS A 1088 -31.48 -21.90 -15.76
C LYS A 1088 -31.33 -20.99 -16.99
N GLY A 1089 -30.14 -20.92 -17.61
CA GLY A 1089 -29.82 -19.83 -18.55
C GLY A 1089 -29.76 -20.14 -20.04
N ASP A 1090 -29.16 -21.25 -20.46
CA ASP A 1090 -28.56 -21.32 -21.81
C ASP A 1090 -29.16 -22.40 -22.73
N ASP A 1091 -30.19 -23.13 -22.31
CA ASP A 1091 -30.78 -24.20 -23.14
C ASP A 1091 -31.86 -23.70 -24.13
N ASP A 1092 -32.17 -22.39 -24.17
CA ASP A 1092 -33.27 -21.82 -24.97
C ASP A 1092 -32.85 -20.84 -26.09
N GLU A 1093 -31.56 -20.58 -26.33
CA GLU A 1093 -31.11 -19.66 -27.41
C GLU A 1093 -30.11 -20.32 -28.38
N ASP A 1094 -30.61 -21.28 -29.17
CA ASP A 1094 -30.07 -21.61 -30.50
C ASP A 1094 -30.37 -20.45 -31.47
N SER A 1095 -29.66 -19.32 -31.34
CA SER A 1095 -29.60 -18.31 -32.40
C SER A 1095 -28.15 -18.01 -32.77
N ASP A 1096 -27.79 -18.46 -33.97
CA ASP A 1096 -26.47 -18.51 -34.63
C ASP A 1096 -25.73 -17.17 -34.84
N ASP A 1097 -26.01 -16.09 -34.11
CA ASP A 1097 -25.34 -14.81 -34.34
C ASP A 1097 -24.17 -14.59 -33.36
N GLU A 1098 -23.05 -15.22 -33.72
CA GLU A 1098 -21.71 -14.91 -33.23
C GLU A 1098 -21.23 -13.55 -33.80
N SER A 1099 -21.77 -12.42 -33.32
CA SER A 1099 -21.03 -11.14 -33.27
C SER A 1099 -21.75 -10.05 -32.45
N ASP A 1100 -20.99 -9.49 -31.52
CA ASP A 1100 -21.13 -8.16 -30.90
C ASP A 1100 -22.25 -7.86 -29.87
N TYR A 1101 -21.76 -7.52 -28.66
CA TYR A 1101 -22.38 -6.73 -27.59
C TYR A 1101 -23.63 -7.27 -26.88
N PHE A 1102 -23.40 -8.07 -25.83
CA PHE A 1102 -24.36 -8.30 -24.74
C PHE A 1102 -24.73 -7.00 -24.00
N GLN A 1103 -25.99 -6.60 -24.13
CA GLN A 1103 -26.66 -5.57 -23.32
C GLN A 1103 -27.12 -6.13 -21.97
N PHE A 1104 -26.85 -5.36 -20.92
CA PHE A 1104 -27.39 -5.53 -19.57
C PHE A 1104 -28.92 -5.39 -19.58
N THR A 1105 -29.67 -6.45 -19.27
CA THR A 1105 -31.03 -6.31 -18.74
C THR A 1105 -30.99 -6.32 -17.22
N SER A 1106 -31.11 -5.11 -16.64
CA SER A 1106 -31.32 -4.94 -15.21
C SER A 1106 -32.65 -5.57 -14.81
N ARG A 1107 -32.62 -6.62 -13.98
CA ARG A 1107 -33.79 -6.92 -13.14
C ARG A 1107 -33.90 -5.80 -12.10
N LYS A 1108 -34.95 -5.00 -12.25
CA LYS A 1108 -35.44 -3.98 -11.31
C LYS A 1108 -35.34 -4.48 -9.87
N MET A 1109 -34.53 -3.83 -9.05
CA MET A 1109 -34.81 -3.75 -7.62
C MET A 1109 -36.11 -2.94 -7.43
N PRO A 1110 -37.05 -3.37 -6.57
CA PRO A 1110 -38.06 -2.46 -6.08
C PRO A 1110 -37.36 -1.40 -5.21
N GLN A 1111 -37.61 -0.13 -5.53
CA GLN A 1111 -37.18 1.00 -4.73
C GLN A 1111 -37.71 0.87 -3.30
N ILE A 1112 -36.82 1.02 -2.32
CA ILE A 1112 -37.14 1.45 -0.94
C ILE A 1112 -36.38 2.74 -0.70
#